data_AF-A0A8T3V351-F1
#
_entry.id   AF-A0A8T3V351-F1
#
_cell.length_a   1.000
_cell.length_b   1.000
_cell.length_c   1.000
_cell.angle_alpha   90.00
_cell.angle_beta   90.00
_cell.angle_gamma   90.00
#
_symmetry.space_group_name_H-M   'P 1'
#
loop_
_entity.id
_entity.type
_entity.pdbx_description
1 polymer ?
#
loop_
_entity_poly.entity_id
_entity_poly.type
_entity_poly.pdbx_seq_one_letter_code
_entity_poly.pdbx_strand_id
1 'polypeptide(L)'
;MLTFFILLSAVSAVDNTNVSITEYSNLDDDVNASSIQNKLEISNEDSISETNIVNSHDDNLENYPSDTVLSSSIISDYEDNNGTHDSSFVSIADEKLSLSSNEIIALSDIDDVVSVSSHNSNVLGNSSKVATKLSVSDTSYSKSGTVFKVTLKDNSSKALNNQKISLKVNGKTYSANTNKQGIASIKTAALSVGTYTLSLSYAGNSNYTASSLSKKVKVLSSVKGSDIKKYYGYVSVYQATFLKDGAALPNTKVIFKLNGKNYTRTTNKNGVAKLNINLRVGSHTITSVNPYSGEKLSNNIVVKKDKSNITHSPYKTYIHPKTKYVFTVVLKSKHDVNINGAKVYFDYNGKILTAITDKNGKAKITISGLSKGTYDIKYTFRGNSMFYSSSESSKLYVRDPTCNLTASDLKMKYKDGSYFKATLKQRDKPLSNKTIKFNLNGKTYTAKTDAKGVAKLAIGKLKPGTYTVKYSYDKKGSKDYAYGSNKIIVSRLDSKLTVKNLNMKYKDGSSFKATVKDMSGKPLFNVTVKFTFKGKNYYAKTDAKGVAKLKINAKVGYYPIDTIVYGKYYTSDTITKKILVNGTKFVAKQAYASVGKTVYYSVKVIDGKSNPVKKVKVTFTLNKKNYAAKTNDAGVAKVNLGKLSKGDYKIQFTVDSTSGSSTIHVLNTLTLNQIISASKYVKGYVEDNEKLPSKIKIGSLYYSTADFLYLVSEAIINLKSDNKDNLPVLKVASPKKPGSASDMGNLYNYLAVAKSLVKTAESKGIMPNYVSSDLGNIGFKGVVYALARVVAFYGNEGVMPAYTAVKSLSESTTSKLNSKNTIKDLKPYLAATANCQVNNDKIKNLVAKLTKGLTSEKAKAKAIFNYVRDTVSYSFYYDTRYGAVGTLNAGTGNCVDHAHLVVAMSRAAGLPARYVHGTCTFSSATYGHVWAQVLVGDTWTVADATSTRNSFGNVVNWNPDTYSLHGYYTSLPF
;
A
#
# COMPACT_ATOMS: atom_id res chain seq x y z
N MET A 1 30.21 -55.84 -20.42
CA MET A 1 31.50 -55.11 -20.37
C MET A 1 31.24 -53.76 -19.72
N LEU A 2 31.89 -53.41 -18.60
CA LEU A 2 33.24 -52.81 -18.47
C LEU A 2 33.26 -51.36 -19.02
N THR A 3 33.84 -50.32 -18.38
CA THR A 3 34.69 -50.10 -17.16
C THR A 3 34.42 -48.64 -16.69
N PHE A 4 34.26 -48.21 -15.41
CA PHE A 4 35.09 -48.12 -14.19
C PHE A 4 36.19 -47.01 -14.14
N PHE A 5 36.52 -46.54 -12.92
CA PHE A 5 37.36 -45.38 -12.49
C PHE A 5 36.76 -43.96 -12.70
N ILE A 6 36.76 -42.98 -11.77
CA ILE A 6 37.34 -42.69 -10.41
C ILE A 6 38.64 -41.85 -10.38
N LEU A 7 38.55 -40.66 -9.77
CA LEU A 7 39.48 -39.92 -8.86
C LEU A 7 38.74 -38.61 -8.46
N LEU A 8 38.57 -38.12 -7.22
CA LEU A 8 39.15 -38.25 -5.88
C LEU A 8 40.25 -37.22 -5.52
N SER A 9 40.01 -36.42 -4.48
CA SER A 9 41.00 -35.66 -3.70
C SER A 9 40.51 -35.44 -2.24
N ALA A 10 41.44 -35.33 -1.29
CA ALA A 10 41.24 -35.36 0.18
C ALA A 10 41.25 -33.94 0.81
N VAL A 11 40.58 -33.58 1.92
CA VAL A 11 40.47 -34.09 3.32
C VAL A 11 41.59 -33.63 4.27
N SER A 12 41.23 -32.65 5.11
CA SER A 12 41.63 -32.41 6.52
C SER A 12 40.53 -31.50 7.14
N ALA A 13 40.02 -31.58 8.38
CA ALA A 13 40.46 -32.07 9.71
C ALA A 13 41.49 -31.14 10.40
N VAL A 14 41.38 -30.74 11.68
CA VAL A 14 40.38 -30.84 12.78
C VAL A 14 40.75 -29.67 13.77
N ASP A 15 39.92 -29.04 14.62
CA ASP A 15 39.24 -29.51 15.84
C ASP A 15 38.25 -28.45 16.45
N ASN A 16 37.78 -28.66 17.68
CA ASN A 16 36.75 -27.92 18.43
C ASN A 16 37.27 -26.76 19.30
N THR A 17 36.40 -25.78 19.58
CA THR A 17 36.27 -25.13 20.90
C THR A 17 34.80 -24.77 21.19
N ASN A 18 34.41 -24.72 22.47
CA ASN A 18 33.07 -24.26 22.92
C ASN A 18 33.18 -22.86 23.55
N VAL A 19 32.32 -21.92 23.15
CA VAL A 19 31.93 -20.77 24.00
C VAL A 19 30.42 -20.51 23.84
N SER A 20 29.78 -19.97 24.87
CA SER A 20 28.35 -19.81 25.02
C SER A 20 27.79 -18.45 24.60
N ILE A 21 26.60 -18.48 23.98
CA ILE A 21 25.44 -17.58 24.16
C ILE A 21 25.72 -16.09 24.46
N THR A 22 25.29 -15.21 23.56
CA THR A 22 24.62 -13.95 23.94
C THR A 22 23.53 -13.61 22.91
N GLU A 23 22.54 -12.83 23.32
CA GLU A 23 21.44 -12.35 22.48
C GLU A 23 21.88 -11.11 21.69
N TYR A 24 21.29 -10.86 20.52
CA TYR A 24 20.71 -9.56 20.19
C TYR A 24 19.69 -9.69 19.04
N SER A 25 18.82 -8.68 18.93
CA SER A 25 17.71 -8.61 18.00
C SER A 25 18.12 -8.30 16.56
N ASN A 26 17.31 -8.72 15.59
CA ASN A 26 16.59 -7.75 14.75
C ASN A 26 15.37 -8.37 14.05
N LEU A 27 14.49 -7.51 13.56
CA LEU A 27 13.23 -7.86 12.92
C LEU A 27 13.42 -8.33 11.47
N ASP A 28 12.47 -9.13 11.01
CA ASP A 28 11.98 -9.13 9.63
C ASP A 28 10.52 -9.63 9.67
N ASP A 29 9.58 -8.77 9.30
CA ASP A 29 8.14 -9.05 9.32
C ASP A 29 7.61 -9.38 7.91
N ASP A 30 6.42 -9.99 7.89
CA ASP A 30 5.48 -10.05 6.75
C ASP A 30 5.87 -10.81 5.46
N VAL A 31 4.91 -11.42 4.73
CA VAL A 31 3.63 -12.00 5.17
C VAL A 31 3.24 -13.16 4.25
N ASN A 32 2.31 -14.01 4.69
CA ASN A 32 1.70 -15.03 3.85
C ASN A 32 0.17 -14.90 3.88
N ALA A 33 -0.40 -14.21 2.87
CA ALA A 33 -1.84 -14.14 2.63
C ALA A 33 -2.12 -14.26 1.12
N SER A 34 -3.06 -15.13 0.75
CA SER A 34 -3.50 -15.29 -0.64
C SER A 34 -5.01 -15.55 -0.71
N SER A 35 -5.75 -14.55 -1.16
CA SER A 35 -7.15 -14.69 -1.57
C SER A 35 -7.45 -13.64 -2.65
N ILE A 36 -8.13 -14.06 -3.72
CA ILE A 36 -8.48 -13.22 -4.87
C ILE A 36 -10.00 -13.26 -5.02
N GLN A 37 -10.64 -12.11 -5.18
CA GLN A 37 -11.89 -12.03 -5.94
C GLN A 37 -12.04 -10.67 -6.64
N ASN A 38 -12.85 -10.68 -7.72
CA ASN A 38 -13.07 -9.59 -8.68
C ASN A 38 -13.66 -8.33 -8.01
N LYS A 39 -13.49 -7.12 -8.55
CA LYS A 39 -14.16 -6.64 -9.80
C LYS A 39 -13.37 -5.53 -10.52
N LEU A 40 -13.67 -5.33 -11.82
CA LEU A 40 -13.21 -4.20 -12.64
C LEU A 40 -14.23 -3.04 -12.63
N GLU A 41 -13.87 -1.95 -13.36
CA GLU A 41 -14.69 -0.81 -13.82
C GLU A 41 -14.69 0.43 -12.89
N ILE A 42 -14.65 1.70 -13.37
CA ILE A 42 -14.43 2.26 -14.73
C ILE A 42 -13.74 3.66 -14.65
N SER A 43 -13.57 4.35 -15.79
CA SER A 43 -12.76 5.57 -16.03
C SER A 43 -13.16 6.88 -15.32
N ASN A 44 -12.19 7.79 -15.16
CA ASN A 44 -12.03 9.14 -15.79
C ASN A 44 -10.72 9.78 -15.24
N GLU A 45 -9.90 10.56 -15.97
CA GLU A 45 -10.02 12.01 -16.25
C GLU A 45 -10.50 12.83 -15.04
N ASP A 46 -9.77 13.85 -14.55
CA ASP A 46 -9.23 14.98 -15.32
C ASP A 46 -7.85 15.52 -14.82
N SER A 47 -7.45 16.69 -15.35
CA SER A 47 -6.28 17.54 -15.00
C SER A 47 -6.53 18.30 -13.67
N ILE A 48 -5.66 19.14 -13.07
CA ILE A 48 -4.48 19.91 -13.51
C ILE A 48 -3.58 20.20 -12.28
N SER A 49 -2.26 20.35 -12.44
CA SER A 49 -1.49 21.37 -11.70
C SER A 49 -0.12 21.64 -12.37
N GLU A 50 0.38 22.86 -12.25
CA GLU A 50 1.68 23.28 -12.79
C GLU A 50 2.81 23.10 -11.77
N THR A 51 4.05 22.91 -12.23
CA THR A 51 5.24 23.45 -11.54
C THR A 51 6.45 23.50 -12.46
N ASN A 52 7.08 24.68 -12.58
CA ASN A 52 8.34 24.87 -13.29
C ASN A 52 9.52 24.67 -12.35
N ILE A 53 10.29 23.57 -12.49
CA ILE A 53 11.71 23.53 -12.11
C ILE A 53 12.48 22.79 -13.20
N VAL A 54 13.49 23.46 -13.79
CA VAL A 54 14.48 22.83 -14.66
C VAL A 54 15.84 22.93 -13.97
N ASN A 55 16.27 21.85 -13.33
CA ASN A 55 17.65 21.75 -12.84
C ASN A 55 18.57 21.41 -14.01
N SER A 56 19.44 22.35 -14.37
CA SER A 56 20.69 22.06 -15.06
C SER A 56 21.71 21.51 -14.06
N HIS A 57 22.33 20.36 -14.34
CA HIS A 57 23.68 19.96 -13.90
C HIS A 57 24.06 18.64 -14.58
N ASP A 58 24.95 18.69 -15.57
CA ASP A 58 25.96 17.66 -15.85
C ASP A 58 27.01 18.26 -16.81
N ASP A 59 28.30 18.19 -16.44
CA ASP A 59 29.51 18.50 -17.24
C ASP A 59 30.72 18.66 -16.27
N ASN A 60 31.31 17.56 -15.78
CA ASN A 60 32.75 17.54 -15.41
C ASN A 60 33.27 16.12 -15.11
N LEU A 61 34.22 15.63 -15.93
CA LEU A 61 35.13 14.52 -15.61
C LEU A 61 36.28 14.50 -16.64
N GLU A 62 37.50 14.78 -16.20
CA GLU A 62 38.75 14.69 -16.97
C GLU A 62 39.71 13.65 -16.36
N ASN A 63 40.82 13.36 -17.06
CA ASN A 63 41.92 12.44 -16.71
C ASN A 63 41.57 10.93 -16.74
N TYR A 64 42.45 10.00 -17.15
CA TYR A 64 43.85 9.97 -17.65
C TYR A 64 44.04 8.62 -18.43
N PRO A 65 45.20 8.25 -19.01
CA PRO A 65 46.27 9.00 -19.70
C PRO A 65 46.56 8.39 -21.12
N SER A 66 47.74 8.64 -21.70
CA SER A 66 48.34 7.94 -22.86
C SER A 66 48.94 6.57 -22.45
N ASP A 67 49.39 5.62 -23.30
CA ASP A 67 50.30 5.71 -24.47
C ASP A 67 50.38 4.39 -25.30
N THR A 68 50.96 4.45 -26.51
CA THR A 68 51.68 3.35 -27.27
C THR A 68 50.97 2.01 -27.65
N VAL A 69 51.39 1.22 -28.68
CA VAL A 69 51.89 1.53 -30.05
C VAL A 69 51.83 0.27 -30.99
N LEU A 70 51.74 0.50 -32.30
CA LEU A 70 52.07 -0.39 -33.46
C LEU A 70 51.31 -1.71 -33.81
N SER A 71 51.37 -1.97 -35.14
CA SER A 71 51.24 -3.23 -35.90
C SER A 71 49.84 -3.72 -36.37
N SER A 72 49.66 -4.31 -37.57
CA SER A 72 50.02 -3.86 -38.95
C SER A 72 49.57 -4.88 -40.02
N SER A 73 48.61 -4.50 -40.88
CA SER A 73 48.18 -5.18 -42.13
C SER A 73 47.05 -4.32 -42.73
N ILE A 74 46.98 -3.87 -44.00
CA ILE A 74 47.52 -4.35 -45.30
C ILE A 74 47.02 -5.78 -45.55
N ILE A 75 46.10 -6.03 -46.50
CA ILE A 75 46.16 -5.69 -47.94
C ILE A 75 44.92 -4.89 -48.43
N SER A 76 45.08 -4.35 -49.65
CA SER A 76 44.13 -3.65 -50.53
C SER A 76 43.03 -4.60 -51.08
N ASP A 77 42.14 -4.30 -52.05
CA ASP A 77 42.36 -3.74 -53.40
C ASP A 77 41.27 -2.76 -53.87
N TYR A 78 41.65 -1.92 -54.83
CA TYR A 78 40.79 -1.17 -55.76
C TYR A 78 40.62 -2.03 -57.03
N GLU A 79 39.57 -1.79 -57.82
CA GLU A 79 39.62 -1.81 -59.30
C GLU A 79 38.37 -1.12 -59.88
N ASP A 80 38.41 -0.76 -61.16
CA ASP A 80 37.57 0.28 -61.76
C ASP A 80 36.76 -0.16 -63.01
N ASN A 81 35.87 0.74 -63.45
CA ASN A 81 35.27 0.92 -64.80
C ASN A 81 35.17 -0.21 -65.86
N ASN A 82 33.92 -0.47 -66.31
CA ASN A 82 33.46 -0.53 -67.72
C ASN A 82 31.93 -0.74 -67.74
N GLY A 83 31.08 -0.34 -68.70
CA GLY A 83 31.09 0.50 -69.93
C GLY A 83 29.59 0.76 -70.27
N THR A 84 29.10 1.56 -71.22
CA THR A 84 29.58 2.04 -72.54
C THR A 84 28.84 3.33 -72.99
N HIS A 85 29.24 3.87 -74.16
CA HIS A 85 28.58 4.83 -75.07
C HIS A 85 27.02 4.72 -75.19
N ASP A 86 26.25 5.72 -75.64
CA ASP A 86 26.42 6.51 -76.90
C ASP A 86 25.81 7.95 -76.88
N SER A 87 25.38 8.52 -78.03
CA SER A 87 25.58 9.95 -78.36
C SER A 87 24.42 10.74 -79.04
N SER A 88 24.61 12.08 -79.12
CA SER A 88 24.04 13.06 -80.08
C SER A 88 22.57 13.54 -80.06
N PHE A 89 22.40 14.81 -79.63
CA PHE A 89 21.70 15.96 -80.30
C PHE A 89 20.20 15.99 -80.71
N VAL A 90 19.75 17.22 -81.03
CA VAL A 90 18.41 17.68 -81.51
C VAL A 90 17.30 17.62 -80.43
N SER A 91 16.73 18.69 -79.83
CA SER A 91 16.43 20.11 -80.14
C SER A 91 15.05 20.40 -80.77
N ILE A 92 14.31 21.38 -80.22
CA ILE A 92 13.49 22.44 -80.89
C ILE A 92 12.55 23.17 -79.89
N ALA A 93 12.39 24.49 -80.10
CA ALA A 93 11.35 25.47 -79.67
C ALA A 93 10.77 25.49 -78.23
N ASP A 94 10.84 26.68 -77.61
CA ASP A 94 9.79 27.25 -76.75
C ASP A 94 8.96 28.26 -77.57
N GLU A 95 7.69 28.46 -77.23
CA GLU A 95 6.75 29.34 -77.95
C GLU A 95 6.47 30.70 -77.27
N LYS A 96 5.66 31.55 -77.91
CA LYS A 96 5.69 33.02 -77.81
C LYS A 96 4.40 33.63 -77.24
N LEU A 97 4.52 34.63 -76.37
CA LEU A 97 3.54 35.71 -76.14
C LEU A 97 4.34 37.01 -75.87
N SER A 98 4.22 38.16 -76.57
CA SER A 98 3.06 39.00 -76.99
C SER A 98 2.41 39.72 -75.80
N LEU A 99 2.23 41.04 -75.72
CA LEU A 99 2.44 42.26 -76.56
C LEU A 99 2.53 43.48 -75.56
N SER A 100 2.66 44.80 -75.82
CA SER A 100 2.78 45.78 -76.95
C SER A 100 3.04 47.18 -76.30
N SER A 101 3.45 48.31 -76.91
CA SER A 101 4.18 48.69 -78.15
C SER A 101 4.41 50.24 -78.10
N ASN A 102 5.20 50.81 -79.04
CA ASN A 102 5.37 52.25 -79.35
C ASN A 102 6.08 53.13 -78.27
N GLU A 103 6.86 54.20 -78.57
CA GLU A 103 7.42 54.74 -79.83
C GLU A 103 8.62 55.72 -79.60
N ILE A 104 9.42 55.99 -80.65
CA ILE A 104 10.16 57.25 -81.00
C ILE A 104 11.08 57.89 -79.92
N ILE A 105 12.42 57.74 -79.99
CA ILE A 105 13.44 58.53 -80.77
C ILE A 105 13.69 59.97 -80.26
N ALA A 106 14.94 60.25 -79.87
CA ALA A 106 15.63 61.56 -79.94
C ALA A 106 17.17 61.35 -79.99
N LEU A 107 17.92 62.33 -80.50
CA LEU A 107 19.39 62.31 -80.75
C LEU A 107 20.11 63.45 -79.99
N SER A 108 21.44 63.55 -80.18
CA SER A 108 22.45 64.57 -79.74
C SER A 108 23.37 64.15 -78.57
N ASP A 109 24.70 64.42 -78.54
CA ASP A 109 25.66 64.91 -79.58
C ASP A 109 27.14 64.76 -79.11
N ILE A 110 28.11 64.75 -80.07
CA ILE A 110 29.48 65.38 -80.12
C ILE A 110 30.47 65.27 -78.91
N ASP A 111 31.78 64.94 -79.02
CA ASP A 111 32.66 64.44 -80.12
C ASP A 111 33.95 63.70 -79.55
N ASP A 112 35.19 64.03 -79.96
CA ASP A 112 36.36 63.10 -80.10
C ASP A 112 37.71 63.64 -79.49
N VAL A 113 38.98 63.58 -79.99
CA VAL A 113 39.60 63.32 -81.32
C VAL A 113 40.99 62.61 -81.31
N VAL A 114 41.02 61.37 -81.84
CA VAL A 114 41.99 60.74 -82.81
C VAL A 114 43.54 60.96 -82.77
N SER A 115 44.28 59.89 -83.15
CA SER A 115 45.66 59.81 -83.75
C SER A 115 46.93 59.67 -82.87
N VAL A 116 48.01 59.20 -83.53
CA VAL A 116 49.35 58.87 -83.01
C VAL A 116 50.40 59.14 -84.14
N SER A 117 51.66 59.43 -83.75
CA SER A 117 52.86 59.61 -84.61
C SER A 117 52.98 60.99 -85.30
N SER A 118 54.16 61.51 -85.67
CA SER A 118 55.50 60.90 -85.85
C SER A 118 56.67 61.92 -85.68
N HIS A 119 57.92 61.49 -85.97
CA HIS A 119 59.16 62.29 -86.19
C HIS A 119 60.10 62.76 -85.02
N ASN A 120 60.99 61.84 -84.61
CA ASN A 120 62.48 61.91 -84.66
C ASN A 120 63.28 63.23 -84.34
N SER A 121 64.16 63.21 -83.30
CA SER A 121 65.64 63.48 -83.37
C SER A 121 66.34 64.08 -82.10
N ASN A 122 67.48 63.48 -81.71
CA ASN A 122 68.68 63.97 -80.96
C ASN A 122 68.65 64.87 -79.68
N VAL A 123 68.91 64.22 -78.53
CA VAL A 123 70.17 64.28 -77.72
C VAL A 123 70.77 65.65 -77.28
N LEU A 124 70.68 65.96 -75.96
CA LEU A 124 71.82 66.11 -75.00
C LEU A 124 71.32 66.30 -73.55
N GLY A 125 72.19 66.23 -72.53
CA GLY A 125 71.80 65.99 -71.13
C GLY A 125 72.07 67.12 -70.12
N ASN A 126 71.33 67.10 -69.01
CA ASN A 126 71.55 67.92 -67.81
C ASN A 126 71.23 67.10 -66.53
N SER A 127 71.90 67.39 -65.41
CA SER A 127 71.99 66.53 -64.21
C SER A 127 70.69 66.47 -63.37
N SER A 128 69.72 65.74 -63.88
CA SER A 128 68.39 65.58 -63.27
C SER A 128 68.41 64.71 -62.01
N LYS A 129 67.71 65.14 -60.94
CA LYS A 129 67.46 64.31 -59.75
C LYS A 129 66.88 62.96 -60.15
N VAL A 130 67.30 61.88 -59.48
CA VAL A 130 66.88 60.53 -59.88
C VAL A 130 65.39 60.36 -59.60
N ALA A 131 64.62 60.10 -60.65
CA ALA A 131 63.17 59.95 -60.55
C ALA A 131 62.79 58.70 -59.74
N THR A 132 61.69 58.80 -58.98
CA THR A 132 61.25 57.73 -58.07
C THR A 132 59.88 57.16 -58.44
N LYS A 133 59.69 55.87 -58.13
CA LYS A 133 58.48 55.12 -58.42
C LYS A 133 57.94 54.47 -57.14
N LEU A 134 56.70 54.82 -56.82
CA LEU A 134 55.91 54.17 -55.77
C LEU A 134 55.18 52.95 -56.32
N SER A 135 54.98 51.96 -55.45
CA SER A 135 54.13 50.79 -55.70
C SER A 135 53.53 50.28 -54.39
N VAL A 136 52.38 49.60 -54.43
CA VAL A 136 51.71 49.06 -53.23
C VAL A 136 51.09 47.70 -53.53
N SER A 137 51.08 46.82 -52.52
CA SER A 137 50.46 45.49 -52.56
C SER A 137 48.93 45.56 -52.72
N ASP A 138 48.37 44.88 -53.73
CA ASP A 138 46.96 44.98 -54.13
C ASP A 138 45.95 44.24 -53.25
N THR A 139 46.43 43.49 -52.25
CA THR A 139 45.60 42.82 -51.25
C THR A 139 46.12 43.10 -49.85
N SER A 140 45.24 43.51 -48.96
CA SER A 140 45.49 43.54 -47.52
C SER A 140 44.33 42.89 -46.76
N TYR A 141 44.61 42.40 -45.56
CA TYR A 141 43.65 41.67 -44.73
C TYR A 141 43.26 42.47 -43.50
N SER A 142 42.05 42.23 -43.01
CA SER A 142 41.47 42.85 -41.83
C SER A 142 42.15 42.35 -40.54
N LYS A 143 43.28 42.98 -40.19
CA LYS A 143 43.79 43.02 -38.81
C LYS A 143 43.03 44.10 -38.03
N SER A 144 43.24 44.19 -36.72
CA SER A 144 42.91 45.35 -35.86
C SER A 144 43.72 46.61 -36.23
N GLY A 145 43.52 47.08 -37.46
CA GLY A 145 44.30 48.07 -38.18
C GLY A 145 45.02 47.46 -39.38
N THR A 146 44.50 47.73 -40.57
CA THR A 146 44.98 47.18 -41.86
C THR A 146 46.42 47.64 -42.15
N VAL A 147 47.25 46.80 -42.78
CA VAL A 147 48.64 47.15 -43.12
C VAL A 147 48.83 47.11 -44.62
N PHE A 148 49.38 48.19 -45.18
CA PHE A 148 49.78 48.28 -46.59
C PHE A 148 51.31 48.31 -46.70
N LYS A 149 51.86 47.46 -47.57
CA LYS A 149 53.30 47.48 -47.90
C LYS A 149 53.49 48.35 -49.14
N VAL A 150 54.11 49.51 -48.96
CA VAL A 150 54.40 50.48 -50.02
C VAL A 150 55.89 50.44 -50.31
N THR A 151 56.28 50.22 -51.57
CA THR A 151 57.68 50.15 -51.97
C THR A 151 58.05 51.39 -52.78
N LEU A 152 59.10 52.09 -52.35
CA LEU A 152 59.74 53.19 -53.08
C LEU A 152 61.06 52.70 -53.68
N LYS A 153 61.20 52.89 -54.99
CA LYS A 153 62.44 52.64 -55.74
C LYS A 153 62.79 53.86 -56.59
N ASP A 154 64.04 53.95 -57.04
CA ASP A 154 64.37 54.79 -58.19
C ASP A 154 63.96 54.14 -59.52
N ASN A 155 64.06 54.88 -60.63
CA ASN A 155 63.76 54.36 -61.96
C ASN A 155 64.67 53.19 -62.38
N SER A 156 65.87 53.07 -61.81
CA SER A 156 66.78 51.92 -61.98
C SER A 156 66.40 50.72 -61.10
N SER A 157 65.22 50.75 -60.47
CA SER A 157 64.68 49.72 -59.58
C SER A 157 65.47 49.46 -58.29
N LYS A 158 66.38 50.37 -57.91
CA LYS A 158 67.14 50.31 -56.64
C LYS A 158 66.23 50.68 -55.47
N ALA A 159 66.35 49.95 -54.37
CA ALA A 159 65.60 50.20 -53.14
C ALA A 159 66.07 51.49 -52.43
N LEU A 160 65.14 52.38 -52.08
CA LEU A 160 65.46 53.61 -51.36
C LEU A 160 65.18 53.45 -49.87
N ASN A 161 66.23 53.40 -49.04
CA ASN A 161 66.16 53.16 -47.59
C ASN A 161 65.82 54.43 -46.78
N ASN A 162 65.14 54.26 -45.64
CA ASN A 162 64.78 55.28 -44.65
C ASN A 162 64.06 56.53 -45.21
N GLN A 163 63.31 56.39 -46.29
CA GLN A 163 62.52 57.46 -46.90
C GLN A 163 61.10 57.48 -46.33
N LYS A 164 60.62 58.65 -45.88
CA LYS A 164 59.28 58.79 -45.29
C LYS A 164 58.19 58.78 -46.37
N ILE A 165 57.34 57.77 -46.34
CA ILE A 165 56.20 57.61 -47.25
C ILE A 165 54.91 58.01 -46.53
N SER A 166 54.04 58.75 -47.23
CA SER A 166 52.71 59.12 -46.75
C SER A 166 51.64 58.32 -47.50
N LEU A 167 50.57 57.93 -46.79
CA LEU A 167 49.41 57.18 -47.29
C LEU A 167 48.14 57.79 -46.72
N LYS A 168 47.27 58.30 -47.60
CA LYS A 168 45.91 58.73 -47.25
C LYS A 168 44.90 57.66 -47.70
N VAL A 169 44.05 57.23 -46.77
CA VAL A 169 42.93 56.31 -47.03
C VAL A 169 41.76 56.66 -46.11
N ASN A 170 40.53 56.61 -46.65
CA ASN A 170 39.30 56.95 -45.92
C ASN A 170 39.43 58.29 -45.15
N GLY A 171 39.87 59.35 -45.85
CA GLY A 171 40.09 60.68 -45.30
C GLY A 171 41.39 60.85 -44.48
N LYS A 172 41.86 59.83 -43.76
CA LYS A 172 42.96 59.92 -42.80
C LYS A 172 44.33 59.60 -43.41
N THR A 173 45.34 60.37 -43.01
CA THR A 173 46.74 60.23 -43.43
C THR A 173 47.56 59.46 -42.39
N TYR A 174 48.45 58.60 -42.88
CA TYR A 174 49.39 57.77 -42.12
C TYR A 174 50.76 57.86 -42.79
N SER A 175 51.85 57.65 -42.05
CA SER A 175 53.21 57.62 -42.65
C SER A 175 54.13 56.62 -41.97
N ALA A 176 55.07 56.07 -42.73
CA ALA A 176 56.19 55.26 -42.21
C ALA A 176 57.42 55.40 -43.12
N ASN A 177 58.60 55.13 -42.57
CA ASN A 177 59.84 55.13 -43.35
C ASN A 177 60.05 53.77 -44.04
N THR A 178 60.74 53.77 -45.18
CA THR A 178 61.15 52.55 -45.88
C THR A 178 62.30 51.83 -45.18
N ASN A 179 62.33 50.51 -45.29
CA ASN A 179 63.47 49.68 -44.86
C ASN A 179 64.57 49.58 -45.94
N LYS A 180 65.61 48.78 -45.69
CA LYS A 180 66.73 48.54 -46.63
C LYS A 180 66.29 47.99 -48.00
N GLN A 181 65.12 47.36 -48.09
CA GLN A 181 64.50 46.85 -49.30
C GLN A 181 63.54 47.85 -49.98
N GLY A 182 63.47 49.09 -49.48
CA GLY A 182 62.62 50.15 -50.03
C GLY A 182 61.16 50.08 -49.57
N ILE A 183 60.83 49.23 -48.60
CA ILE A 183 59.44 48.94 -48.21
C ILE A 183 59.08 49.68 -46.92
N ALA A 184 58.09 50.56 -46.98
CA ALA A 184 57.39 51.13 -45.84
C ALA A 184 56.16 50.28 -45.51
N SER A 185 56.02 49.84 -44.26
CA SER A 185 54.86 49.06 -43.79
C SER A 185 53.91 49.95 -42.99
N ILE A 186 52.93 50.54 -43.65
CA ILE A 186 52.04 51.55 -43.06
C ILE A 186 50.81 50.87 -42.47
N LYS A 187 50.62 50.98 -41.15
CA LYS A 187 49.42 50.53 -40.44
C LYS A 187 48.38 51.64 -40.39
N THR A 188 47.17 51.36 -40.86
CA THR A 188 46.01 52.26 -40.83
C THR A 188 45.04 51.88 -39.70
N ALA A 189 43.92 52.59 -39.59
CA ALA A 189 42.75 52.08 -38.86
C ALA A 189 42.22 50.79 -39.50
N ALA A 190 41.35 50.06 -38.80
CA ALA A 190 40.68 48.91 -39.37
C ALA A 190 39.74 49.37 -40.50
N LEU A 191 39.87 48.74 -41.67
CA LEU A 191 38.98 48.96 -42.82
C LEU A 191 38.04 47.76 -42.96
N SER A 192 36.79 48.01 -43.33
CA SER A 192 35.82 46.97 -43.67
C SER A 192 36.26 46.18 -44.91
N VAL A 193 35.62 45.04 -45.17
CA VAL A 193 35.78 44.35 -46.47
C VAL A 193 35.22 45.26 -47.57
N GLY A 194 36.03 45.53 -48.60
CA GLY A 194 35.68 46.51 -49.64
C GLY A 194 36.88 46.89 -50.51
N THR A 195 36.64 47.80 -51.45
CA THR A 195 37.69 48.36 -52.32
C THR A 195 37.94 49.81 -51.94
N TYR A 196 39.19 50.17 -51.66
CA TYR A 196 39.59 51.49 -51.20
C TYR A 196 40.61 52.11 -52.14
N THR A 197 40.42 53.38 -52.50
CA THR A 197 41.47 54.16 -53.16
C THR A 197 42.50 54.57 -52.11
N LEU A 198 43.75 54.16 -52.31
CA LEU A 198 44.91 54.62 -51.54
C LEU A 198 45.58 55.76 -52.33
N SER A 199 45.81 56.89 -51.68
CA SER A 199 46.61 57.99 -52.24
C SER A 199 47.96 58.04 -51.52
N LEU A 200 49.02 57.71 -52.24
CA LEU A 200 50.38 57.59 -51.74
C LEU A 200 51.24 58.76 -52.21
N SER A 201 52.13 59.25 -51.37
CA SER A 201 53.12 60.25 -51.77
C SER A 201 54.46 60.10 -51.05
N TYR A 202 55.51 60.46 -51.79
CA TYR A 202 56.87 60.70 -51.33
C TYR A 202 57.27 62.10 -51.80
N ALA A 203 57.73 62.95 -50.87
CA ALA A 203 57.99 64.37 -51.15
C ALA A 203 59.29 64.64 -51.91
N GLY A 204 60.10 63.61 -52.19
CA GLY A 204 61.46 63.79 -52.73
C GLY A 204 62.46 64.24 -51.65
N ASN A 205 63.68 64.52 -52.08
CA ASN A 205 64.71 65.19 -51.28
C ASN A 205 65.73 65.91 -52.19
N SER A 206 66.96 66.13 -51.74
CA SER A 206 68.04 66.70 -52.56
C SER A 206 68.40 65.84 -53.78
N ASN A 207 68.36 64.52 -53.65
CA ASN A 207 68.92 63.57 -54.62
C ASN A 207 67.85 62.90 -55.49
N TYR A 208 66.62 62.80 -54.96
CA TYR A 208 65.51 62.06 -55.57
C TYR A 208 64.28 62.96 -55.78
N THR A 209 63.56 62.76 -56.88
CA THR A 209 62.30 63.51 -57.14
C THR A 209 61.18 63.05 -56.20
N ALA A 210 60.20 63.94 -56.00
CA ALA A 210 58.90 63.55 -55.49
C ALA A 210 58.22 62.54 -56.41
N SER A 211 57.32 61.74 -55.85
CA SER A 211 56.42 60.85 -56.60
C SER A 211 55.13 60.61 -55.83
N SER A 212 54.05 60.30 -56.57
CA SER A 212 52.75 59.95 -56.01
C SER A 212 52.14 58.76 -56.75
N LEU A 213 51.21 58.07 -56.11
CA LEU A 213 50.46 56.97 -56.70
C LEU A 213 49.05 56.91 -56.11
N SER A 214 48.03 56.97 -56.96
CA SER A 214 46.66 56.62 -56.61
C SER A 214 46.38 55.20 -57.08
N LYS A 215 45.97 54.29 -56.18
CA LYS A 215 45.66 52.89 -56.54
C LYS A 215 44.44 52.37 -55.76
N LYS A 216 43.52 51.71 -56.46
CA LYS A 216 42.42 50.96 -55.83
C LYS A 216 42.95 49.62 -55.32
N VAL A 217 42.77 49.35 -54.03
CA VAL A 217 43.25 48.13 -53.33
C VAL A 217 42.09 47.47 -52.60
N LYS A 218 42.04 46.13 -52.61
CA LYS A 218 40.92 45.37 -52.03
C LYS A 218 41.27 44.82 -50.65
N VAL A 219 40.47 45.17 -49.65
CA VAL A 219 40.48 44.52 -48.34
C VAL A 219 39.69 43.23 -48.47
N LEU A 220 40.36 42.10 -48.27
CA LEU A 220 39.78 40.77 -48.46
C LEU A 220 39.05 40.28 -47.22
N SER A 221 37.94 39.55 -47.44
CA SER A 221 37.18 38.91 -46.37
C SER A 221 37.99 37.79 -45.69
N SER A 222 37.94 37.81 -44.37
CA SER A 222 38.54 36.85 -43.46
C SER A 222 37.59 35.72 -43.04
N VAL A 223 36.35 35.69 -43.58
CA VAL A 223 35.34 34.65 -43.32
C VAL A 223 34.67 34.23 -44.62
N LYS A 224 34.70 32.95 -44.95
CA LYS A 224 34.00 32.37 -46.10
C LYS A 224 32.89 31.44 -45.61
N GLY A 225 31.65 31.88 -45.75
CA GLY A 225 30.42 31.14 -45.45
C GLY A 225 29.46 31.17 -46.64
N SER A 226 28.38 30.40 -46.59
CA SER A 226 27.39 30.30 -47.67
C SER A 226 26.02 29.93 -47.13
N ASP A 227 24.97 30.34 -47.83
CA ASP A 227 23.58 30.06 -47.48
C ASP A 227 23.25 28.57 -47.64
N ILE A 228 22.41 28.04 -46.74
CA ILE A 228 22.04 26.62 -46.71
C ILE A 228 20.53 26.46 -46.87
N LYS A 229 20.11 25.66 -47.84
CA LYS A 229 18.73 25.17 -47.98
C LYS A 229 18.67 23.72 -47.50
N LYS A 230 17.85 23.42 -46.50
CA LYS A 230 17.71 22.08 -45.89
C LYS A 230 16.25 21.73 -45.60
N TYR A 231 16.00 20.48 -45.23
CA TYR A 231 14.71 19.99 -44.72
C TYR A 231 14.74 19.83 -43.19
N TYR A 232 13.56 19.91 -42.57
CA TYR A 232 13.40 19.67 -41.13
C TYR A 232 13.73 18.21 -40.75
N GLY A 233 14.22 18.00 -39.52
CA GLY A 233 14.58 16.68 -38.99
C GLY A 233 15.94 16.14 -39.45
N TYR A 234 16.41 16.54 -40.64
CA TYR A 234 17.73 16.16 -41.13
C TYR A 234 18.85 16.88 -40.36
N VAL A 235 19.90 16.17 -39.93
CA VAL A 235 21.07 16.79 -39.31
C VAL A 235 21.91 17.46 -40.41
N SER A 236 22.13 18.77 -40.30
CA SER A 236 23.04 19.49 -41.18
C SER A 236 24.12 20.16 -40.36
N VAL A 237 25.28 20.36 -40.98
CA VAL A 237 26.39 21.12 -40.40
C VAL A 237 26.51 22.41 -41.19
N TYR A 238 26.31 23.55 -40.54
CA TYR A 238 26.79 24.81 -41.08
C TYR A 238 28.31 24.87 -40.90
N GLN A 239 29.03 25.30 -41.92
CA GLN A 239 30.48 25.48 -41.84
C GLN A 239 30.89 26.81 -42.45
N ALA A 240 31.91 27.44 -41.87
CA ALA A 240 32.59 28.58 -42.44
C ALA A 240 34.10 28.42 -42.29
N THR A 241 34.85 28.94 -43.26
CA THR A 241 36.31 28.98 -43.25
C THR A 241 36.77 30.34 -42.75
N PHE A 242 37.57 30.35 -41.70
CA PHE A 242 38.12 31.54 -41.08
C PHE A 242 39.60 31.66 -41.47
N LEU A 243 39.99 32.87 -41.86
CA LEU A 243 41.31 33.16 -42.38
C LEU A 243 42.01 34.20 -41.50
N LYS A 244 43.35 34.12 -41.50
CA LYS A 244 44.26 35.13 -40.96
C LYS A 244 45.27 35.46 -42.05
N ASP A 245 45.27 36.72 -42.46
CA ASP A 245 46.21 37.25 -43.46
C ASP A 245 46.27 36.42 -44.77
N GLY A 246 45.12 35.82 -45.14
CA GLY A 246 44.96 34.95 -46.32
C GLY A 246 45.14 33.45 -46.05
N ALA A 247 45.96 33.10 -45.06
CA ALA A 247 46.14 31.72 -44.62
C ALA A 247 44.94 31.22 -43.79
N ALA A 248 44.84 29.89 -43.65
CA ALA A 248 43.95 29.27 -42.68
C ALA A 248 44.22 29.79 -41.27
N LEU A 249 43.15 29.98 -40.47
CA LEU A 249 43.25 30.32 -39.04
C LEU A 249 42.91 29.08 -38.19
N PRO A 250 43.86 28.17 -37.91
CA PRO A 250 43.59 26.93 -37.18
C PRO A 250 43.46 27.14 -35.66
N ASN A 251 42.92 26.12 -34.98
CA ASN A 251 42.86 25.97 -33.52
C ASN A 251 42.28 27.18 -32.76
N THR A 252 41.46 27.99 -33.42
CA THR A 252 40.99 29.29 -32.93
C THR A 252 39.52 29.23 -32.56
N LYS A 253 39.16 29.79 -31.39
CA LYS A 253 37.78 29.88 -30.88
C LYS A 253 37.01 30.99 -31.61
N VAL A 254 36.30 30.64 -32.69
CA VAL A 254 35.42 31.51 -33.47
C VAL A 254 33.97 31.45 -32.95
N ILE A 255 33.13 32.43 -33.28
CA ILE A 255 31.74 32.50 -32.80
C ILE A 255 30.76 32.45 -33.97
N PHE A 256 29.78 31.55 -33.89
CA PHE A 256 28.57 31.61 -34.70
C PHE A 256 27.42 32.18 -33.86
N LYS A 257 26.69 33.17 -34.38
CA LYS A 257 25.44 33.67 -33.77
C LYS A 257 24.26 33.15 -34.57
N LEU A 258 23.29 32.51 -33.91
CA LEU A 258 22.14 31.88 -34.55
C LEU A 258 20.93 31.94 -33.61
N ASN A 259 19.81 32.52 -34.09
CA ASN A 259 18.60 32.76 -33.30
C ASN A 259 18.89 33.41 -31.93
N GLY A 260 19.69 34.50 -31.93
CA GLY A 260 20.09 35.23 -30.73
C GLY A 260 21.17 34.58 -29.86
N LYS A 261 21.40 33.26 -29.97
CA LYS A 261 22.41 32.54 -29.16
C LYS A 261 23.79 32.53 -29.84
N ASN A 262 24.84 32.73 -29.04
CA ASN A 262 26.23 32.57 -29.45
C ASN A 262 26.66 31.09 -29.30
N TYR A 263 27.43 30.58 -30.26
CA TYR A 263 28.00 29.22 -30.28
C TYR A 263 29.49 29.31 -30.63
N THR A 264 30.35 29.16 -29.62
CA THR A 264 31.81 29.12 -29.83
C THR A 264 32.22 27.78 -30.45
N ARG A 265 33.10 27.80 -31.45
CA ARG A 265 33.65 26.61 -32.11
C ARG A 265 35.14 26.80 -32.38
N THR A 266 35.90 25.71 -32.33
CA THR A 266 37.33 25.72 -32.69
C THR A 266 37.48 25.40 -34.17
N THR A 267 38.34 26.14 -34.88
CA THR A 267 38.70 25.86 -36.28
C THR A 267 39.68 24.70 -36.40
N ASN A 268 39.56 23.89 -37.45
CA ASN A 268 40.51 22.81 -37.76
C ASN A 268 41.78 23.33 -38.47
N LYS A 269 42.70 22.43 -38.84
CA LYS A 269 43.95 22.78 -39.56
C LYS A 269 43.76 23.59 -40.86
N ASN A 270 42.60 23.49 -41.50
CA ASN A 270 42.26 24.25 -42.72
C ASN A 270 41.49 25.55 -42.42
N GLY A 271 41.39 25.97 -41.16
CA GLY A 271 40.63 27.17 -40.75
C GLY A 271 39.11 26.97 -40.72
N VAL A 272 38.60 25.75 -40.94
CA VAL A 272 37.16 25.49 -41.00
C VAL A 272 36.60 25.21 -39.61
N ALA A 273 35.56 25.95 -39.21
CA ALA A 273 34.75 25.64 -38.03
C ALA A 273 33.36 25.13 -38.44
N LYS A 274 32.80 24.23 -37.63
CA LYS A 274 31.56 23.49 -37.91
C LYS A 274 30.53 23.63 -36.78
N LEU A 275 29.27 23.85 -37.13
CA LEU A 275 28.13 23.95 -36.21
C LEU A 275 26.99 23.02 -36.66
N ASN A 276 26.63 22.05 -35.83
CA ASN A 276 25.46 21.20 -36.04
C ASN A 276 24.19 22.04 -35.86
N ILE A 277 23.31 22.08 -36.86
CA ILE A 277 22.11 22.93 -36.91
C ILE A 277 20.82 22.10 -36.98
N ASN A 278 20.17 21.96 -35.83
CA ASN A 278 18.79 21.48 -35.71
C ASN A 278 17.87 22.68 -35.49
N LEU A 279 17.09 23.02 -36.52
CA LEU A 279 16.30 24.27 -36.60
C LEU A 279 14.87 23.94 -37.04
N ARG A 280 13.90 24.76 -36.64
CA ARG A 280 12.49 24.64 -37.07
C ARG A 280 12.35 25.06 -38.54
N VAL A 281 11.21 24.76 -39.15
CA VAL A 281 10.87 25.25 -40.49
C VAL A 281 10.76 26.78 -40.47
N GLY A 282 11.42 27.45 -41.42
CA GLY A 282 11.54 28.91 -41.47
C GLY A 282 12.85 29.35 -42.12
N SER A 283 13.13 30.66 -42.04
CA SER A 283 14.41 31.25 -42.42
C SER A 283 15.17 31.65 -41.15
N HIS A 284 16.47 31.34 -41.09
CA HIS A 284 17.31 31.58 -39.91
C HIS A 284 18.65 32.19 -40.30
N THR A 285 18.88 33.44 -39.93
CA THR A 285 20.19 34.08 -40.13
C THR A 285 21.23 33.51 -39.17
N ILE A 286 22.39 33.12 -39.71
CA ILE A 286 23.60 32.79 -38.96
C ILE A 286 24.68 33.83 -39.24
N THR A 287 25.25 34.42 -38.19
CA THR A 287 26.37 35.37 -38.31
C THR A 287 27.65 34.72 -37.79
N SER A 288 28.61 34.52 -38.68
CA SER A 288 29.95 34.00 -38.42
C SER A 288 30.89 35.15 -38.05
N VAL A 289 31.53 35.10 -36.88
CA VAL A 289 32.37 36.18 -36.35
C VAL A 289 33.82 35.70 -36.18
N ASN A 290 34.76 36.40 -36.82
CA ASN A 290 36.19 36.11 -36.73
C ASN A 290 36.83 36.95 -35.61
N PRO A 291 37.44 36.33 -34.57
CA PRO A 291 38.06 37.05 -33.47
C PRO A 291 39.37 37.75 -33.86
N TYR A 292 40.02 37.37 -34.97
CA TYR A 292 41.27 38.01 -35.44
C TYR A 292 41.01 39.39 -36.08
N SER A 293 39.91 39.51 -36.81
CA SER A 293 39.56 40.69 -37.62
C SER A 293 38.41 41.52 -37.06
N GLY A 294 37.55 40.92 -36.23
CA GLY A 294 36.26 41.50 -35.83
C GLY A 294 35.17 41.40 -36.90
N GLU A 295 35.46 40.78 -38.05
CA GLU A 295 34.53 40.65 -39.18
C GLU A 295 33.32 39.78 -38.84
N LYS A 296 32.15 40.16 -39.37
CA LYS A 296 30.86 39.50 -39.19
C LYS A 296 30.26 39.19 -40.56
N LEU A 297 30.30 37.92 -40.99
CA LEU A 297 29.61 37.47 -42.21
C LEU A 297 28.25 36.87 -41.82
N SER A 298 27.16 37.35 -42.41
CA SER A 298 25.82 36.76 -42.24
C SER A 298 25.42 35.92 -43.45
N ASN A 299 24.88 34.73 -43.19
CA ASN A 299 24.30 33.83 -44.18
C ASN A 299 22.91 33.37 -43.74
N ASN A 300 22.08 32.96 -44.69
CA ASN A 300 20.71 32.48 -44.43
C ASN A 300 20.63 30.95 -44.44
N ILE A 301 19.98 30.37 -43.43
CA ILE A 301 19.64 28.96 -43.35
C ILE A 301 18.12 28.82 -43.54
N VAL A 302 17.70 28.35 -44.71
CA VAL A 302 16.29 28.09 -45.04
C VAL A 302 15.97 26.63 -44.77
N VAL A 303 15.08 26.39 -43.81
CA VAL A 303 14.58 25.06 -43.45
C VAL A 303 13.16 24.89 -44.02
N LYS A 304 13.01 24.01 -45.00
CA LYS A 304 11.71 23.64 -45.59
C LYS A 304 11.04 22.51 -44.80
N LYS A 305 9.70 22.42 -44.88
CA LYS A 305 8.96 21.23 -44.45
C LYS A 305 9.45 20.01 -45.24
N ASP A 306 9.62 18.87 -44.59
CA ASP A 306 9.90 17.61 -45.28
C ASP A 306 8.59 16.91 -45.70
N LYS A 307 8.63 16.10 -46.75
CA LYS A 307 7.53 15.17 -47.06
C LYS A 307 7.48 14.08 -46.00
N SER A 308 6.30 13.52 -45.74
CA SER A 308 6.13 12.37 -44.85
C SER A 308 5.73 11.11 -45.63
N ASN A 309 6.00 9.95 -45.05
CA ASN A 309 5.63 8.64 -45.57
C ASN A 309 5.04 7.82 -44.41
N ILE A 310 3.86 7.23 -44.61
CA ILE A 310 3.13 6.46 -43.60
C ILE A 310 2.87 5.04 -44.10
N THR A 311 3.42 4.04 -43.41
CA THR A 311 3.53 2.67 -43.95
C THR A 311 2.95 1.62 -43.01
N HIS A 312 2.41 0.53 -43.57
CA HIS A 312 1.98 -0.67 -42.86
C HIS A 312 2.72 -1.91 -43.39
N SER A 313 3.08 -2.84 -42.50
CA SER A 313 3.68 -4.12 -42.88
C SER A 313 3.26 -5.25 -41.93
N PRO A 314 2.70 -6.37 -42.43
CA PRO A 314 2.50 -6.71 -43.85
C PRO A 314 1.33 -5.96 -44.49
N TYR A 315 1.41 -5.65 -45.79
CA TYR A 315 0.37 -4.92 -46.54
C TYR A 315 -1.02 -5.62 -46.55
N LYS A 316 -1.06 -6.94 -46.34
CA LYS A 316 -2.31 -7.71 -46.13
C LYS A 316 -2.34 -8.21 -44.70
N THR A 317 -3.21 -7.64 -43.85
CA THR A 317 -3.38 -8.06 -42.46
C THR A 317 -4.58 -9.00 -42.33
N TYR A 318 -4.39 -10.15 -41.69
CA TYR A 318 -5.43 -11.14 -41.42
C TYR A 318 -5.82 -11.13 -39.93
N ILE A 319 -7.12 -11.11 -39.65
CA ILE A 319 -7.68 -11.00 -38.30
C ILE A 319 -8.67 -12.14 -38.07
N HIS A 320 -8.50 -12.90 -36.98
CA HIS A 320 -9.49 -13.88 -36.56
C HIS A 320 -10.70 -13.14 -35.96
N PRO A 321 -11.95 -13.36 -36.41
CA PRO A 321 -13.12 -12.53 -36.07
C PRO A 321 -13.34 -12.36 -34.56
N LYS A 322 -13.20 -13.45 -33.79
CA LYS A 322 -13.34 -13.45 -32.32
C LYS A 322 -12.15 -12.85 -31.54
N THR A 323 -11.30 -12.00 -32.13
CA THR A 323 -10.04 -11.54 -31.49
C THR A 323 -9.79 -10.04 -31.56
N LYS A 324 -8.96 -9.55 -30.62
CA LYS A 324 -8.39 -8.19 -30.67
C LYS A 324 -7.07 -8.19 -31.45
N TYR A 325 -6.98 -7.38 -32.49
CA TYR A 325 -5.76 -7.15 -33.28
C TYR A 325 -5.20 -5.74 -33.01
N VAL A 326 -3.88 -5.61 -32.91
CA VAL A 326 -3.23 -4.30 -32.75
C VAL A 326 -2.66 -3.89 -34.10
N PHE A 327 -3.36 -3.01 -34.81
CA PHE A 327 -2.92 -2.49 -36.09
C PHE A 327 -1.91 -1.37 -35.85
N THR A 328 -0.75 -1.45 -36.51
CA THR A 328 0.39 -0.55 -36.30
C THR A 328 0.86 0.01 -37.63
N VAL A 329 1.10 1.32 -37.69
CA VAL A 329 1.73 2.00 -38.84
C VAL A 329 2.98 2.72 -38.39
N VAL A 330 3.92 2.93 -39.32
CA VAL A 330 5.16 3.68 -39.09
C VAL A 330 5.12 4.96 -39.92
N LEU A 331 5.21 6.11 -39.26
CA LEU A 331 5.28 7.43 -39.87
C LEU A 331 6.73 7.95 -39.82
N LYS A 332 7.28 8.24 -41.00
CA LYS A 332 8.62 8.80 -41.22
C LYS A 332 8.57 10.05 -42.10
N SER A 333 9.66 10.80 -42.14
CA SER A 333 9.91 11.77 -43.21
C SER A 333 10.46 11.09 -44.47
N LYS A 334 10.56 11.80 -45.60
CA LYS A 334 11.18 11.27 -46.84
C LYS A 334 12.64 10.86 -46.60
N HIS A 335 13.34 11.53 -45.69
CA HIS A 335 14.73 11.26 -45.33
C HIS A 335 14.84 10.31 -44.12
N ASP A 336 13.93 9.33 -44.04
CA ASP A 336 13.86 8.24 -43.05
C ASP A 336 13.74 8.60 -41.56
N VAL A 337 13.63 9.90 -41.21
CA VAL A 337 13.49 10.38 -39.83
C VAL A 337 12.14 9.95 -39.23
N ASN A 338 12.16 9.23 -38.10
CA ASN A 338 10.94 8.84 -37.38
C ASN A 338 10.19 10.07 -36.85
N ILE A 339 8.91 10.22 -37.20
CA ILE A 339 8.09 11.36 -36.75
C ILE A 339 7.39 10.99 -35.43
N ASN A 340 7.92 11.50 -34.30
CA ASN A 340 7.38 11.32 -32.95
C ASN A 340 6.25 12.33 -32.65
N GLY A 341 5.28 11.97 -31.80
CA GLY A 341 4.24 12.88 -31.30
C GLY A 341 3.17 13.32 -32.30
N ALA A 342 3.16 12.77 -33.52
CA ALA A 342 2.17 13.10 -34.54
C ALA A 342 0.86 12.31 -34.35
N LYS A 343 -0.28 12.98 -34.50
CA LYS A 343 -1.62 12.36 -34.49
C LYS A 343 -1.92 11.74 -35.86
N VAL A 344 -2.14 10.43 -35.88
CA VAL A 344 -2.56 9.64 -37.05
C VAL A 344 -4.03 9.26 -36.89
N TYR A 345 -4.79 9.40 -37.97
CA TYR A 345 -6.19 8.99 -38.09
C TYR A 345 -6.26 7.63 -38.81
N PHE A 346 -7.16 6.75 -38.37
CA PHE A 346 -7.38 5.42 -38.91
C PHE A 346 -8.87 5.25 -39.18
N ASP A 347 -9.25 5.13 -40.44
CA ASP A 347 -10.63 4.97 -40.89
C ASP A 347 -10.84 3.55 -41.42
N TYR A 348 -11.77 2.81 -40.82
CA TYR A 348 -12.17 1.46 -41.26
C TYR A 348 -13.61 1.17 -40.84
N ASN A 349 -14.40 0.52 -41.72
CA ASN A 349 -15.78 0.11 -41.42
C ASN A 349 -16.64 1.25 -40.79
N GLY A 350 -16.57 2.45 -41.35
CA GLY A 350 -17.29 3.63 -40.86
C GLY A 350 -16.84 4.16 -39.49
N LYS A 351 -15.69 3.74 -38.97
CA LYS A 351 -15.14 4.15 -37.68
C LYS A 351 -13.79 4.83 -37.86
N ILE A 352 -13.72 6.09 -37.42
CA ILE A 352 -12.46 6.86 -37.34
C ILE A 352 -11.91 6.75 -35.91
N LEU A 353 -10.75 6.10 -35.77
CA LEU A 353 -9.93 6.12 -34.56
C LEU A 353 -8.72 7.04 -34.75
N THR A 354 -8.08 7.45 -33.66
CA THR A 354 -6.77 8.14 -33.72
C THR A 354 -5.76 7.51 -32.78
N ALA A 355 -4.47 7.66 -33.09
CA ALA A 355 -3.37 7.34 -32.19
C ALA A 355 -2.19 8.29 -32.43
N ILE A 356 -1.36 8.46 -31.40
CA ILE A 356 -0.14 9.27 -31.46
C ILE A 356 1.06 8.36 -31.77
N THR A 357 2.02 8.84 -32.55
CA THR A 357 3.25 8.11 -32.88
C THR A 357 4.24 8.11 -31.72
N ASP A 358 4.81 6.93 -31.41
CA ASP A 358 5.92 6.81 -30.44
C ASP A 358 7.27 7.30 -31.02
N LYS A 359 8.34 7.28 -30.20
CA LYS A 359 9.69 7.71 -30.59
C LYS A 359 10.30 6.99 -31.80
N ASN A 360 9.69 5.90 -32.25
CA ASN A 360 10.07 5.12 -33.43
C ASN A 360 9.07 5.34 -34.60
N GLY A 361 8.28 6.42 -34.56
CA GLY A 361 7.26 6.75 -35.55
C GLY A 361 6.01 5.87 -35.50
N LYS A 362 5.82 5.02 -34.48
CA LYS A 362 4.77 3.98 -34.49
C LYS A 362 3.48 4.46 -33.84
N ALA A 363 2.42 4.62 -34.64
CA ALA A 363 1.04 4.80 -34.15
C ALA A 363 0.31 3.45 -34.14
N LYS A 364 -0.52 3.20 -33.12
CA LYS A 364 -1.15 1.90 -32.85
C LYS A 364 -2.61 2.04 -32.46
N ILE A 365 -3.51 1.29 -33.08
CA ILE A 365 -4.92 1.15 -32.67
C ILE A 365 -5.27 -0.32 -32.39
N THR A 366 -6.34 -0.56 -31.63
CA THR A 366 -6.91 -1.91 -31.44
C THR A 366 -8.17 -2.06 -32.27
N ILE A 367 -8.23 -3.12 -33.08
CA ILE A 367 -9.36 -3.52 -33.92
C ILE A 367 -9.99 -4.78 -33.32
N SER A 368 -11.31 -4.79 -33.18
CA SER A 368 -12.08 -5.92 -32.65
C SER A 368 -13.56 -5.81 -32.98
N GLY A 369 -14.27 -6.94 -33.07
CA GLY A 369 -15.72 -6.97 -33.28
C GLY A 369 -16.16 -6.73 -34.73
N LEU A 370 -15.29 -7.01 -35.70
CA LEU A 370 -15.66 -7.09 -37.12
C LEU A 370 -16.23 -8.49 -37.42
N SER A 371 -17.26 -8.54 -38.27
CA SER A 371 -17.77 -9.79 -38.84
C SER A 371 -16.78 -10.39 -39.86
N LYS A 372 -17.06 -11.60 -40.36
CA LYS A 372 -16.23 -12.19 -41.42
C LYS A 372 -16.40 -11.40 -42.71
N GLY A 373 -15.30 -10.97 -43.32
CA GLY A 373 -15.32 -10.08 -44.48
C GLY A 373 -13.94 -9.56 -44.88
N THR A 374 -13.91 -8.67 -45.87
CA THR A 374 -12.72 -7.88 -46.21
C THR A 374 -13.07 -6.40 -46.03
N TYR A 375 -12.25 -5.67 -45.29
CA TYR A 375 -12.44 -4.24 -45.01
C TYR A 375 -11.21 -3.49 -45.44
N ASP A 376 -11.39 -2.33 -46.06
CA ASP A 376 -10.31 -1.39 -46.28
C ASP A 376 -10.06 -0.57 -44.99
N ILE A 377 -8.78 -0.32 -44.70
CA ILE A 377 -8.36 0.60 -43.65
C ILE A 377 -7.44 1.68 -44.24
N LYS A 378 -7.90 2.93 -44.16
CA LYS A 378 -7.14 4.11 -44.58
C LYS A 378 -6.50 4.75 -43.35
N TYR A 379 -5.21 5.06 -43.42
CA TYR A 379 -4.47 5.69 -42.34
C TYR A 379 -3.79 6.98 -42.82
N THR A 380 -4.02 8.07 -42.10
CA THR A 380 -3.73 9.42 -42.56
C THR A 380 -3.05 10.25 -41.48
N PHE A 381 -1.90 10.84 -41.82
CA PHE A 381 -1.30 11.94 -41.09
C PHE A 381 -1.64 13.25 -41.83
N ARG A 382 -2.38 14.15 -41.19
CA ARG A 382 -2.86 15.40 -41.81
C ARG A 382 -1.78 16.48 -42.02
N GLY A 383 -0.51 16.19 -41.75
CA GLY A 383 0.58 17.16 -41.79
C GLY A 383 0.66 18.00 -40.51
N ASN A 384 1.68 18.84 -40.40
CA ASN A 384 1.83 19.83 -39.33
C ASN A 384 2.71 21.01 -39.80
N SER A 385 3.28 21.79 -38.87
CA SER A 385 4.20 22.90 -39.16
C SER A 385 5.56 22.45 -39.70
N MET A 386 5.94 21.18 -39.51
CA MET A 386 7.26 20.61 -39.82
C MET A 386 7.26 19.67 -41.02
N PHE A 387 6.13 18.99 -41.27
CA PHE A 387 5.99 17.95 -42.28
C PHE A 387 4.71 18.12 -43.09
N TYR A 388 4.75 17.78 -44.38
CA TYR A 388 3.55 17.64 -45.21
C TYR A 388 2.72 16.41 -44.80
N SER A 389 1.45 16.39 -45.20
CA SER A 389 0.53 15.27 -45.02
C SER A 389 0.97 14.00 -45.78
N SER A 390 0.49 12.85 -45.32
CA SER A 390 0.55 11.57 -46.03
C SER A 390 -0.67 10.72 -45.67
N SER A 391 -1.15 9.93 -46.63
CA SER A 391 -2.31 9.06 -46.47
C SER A 391 -2.08 7.81 -47.30
N GLU A 392 -2.35 6.64 -46.71
CA GLU A 392 -2.16 5.33 -47.33
C GLU A 392 -3.29 4.39 -46.92
N SER A 393 -3.39 3.23 -47.58
CA SER A 393 -4.43 2.25 -47.27
C SER A 393 -3.95 0.79 -47.36
N SER A 394 -4.61 -0.10 -46.63
CA SER A 394 -4.38 -1.54 -46.70
C SER A 394 -5.67 -2.34 -46.46
N LYS A 395 -5.64 -3.65 -46.70
CA LYS A 395 -6.82 -4.53 -46.56
C LYS A 395 -6.73 -5.42 -45.31
N LEU A 396 -7.80 -5.37 -44.51
CA LEU A 396 -8.06 -6.24 -43.36
C LEU A 396 -8.93 -7.41 -43.79
N TYR A 397 -8.40 -8.64 -43.73
CA TYR A 397 -9.14 -9.85 -44.04
C TYR A 397 -9.59 -10.52 -42.74
N VAL A 398 -10.86 -10.37 -42.39
CA VAL A 398 -11.43 -10.95 -41.18
C VAL A 398 -11.99 -12.33 -41.50
N ARG A 399 -11.26 -13.38 -41.12
CA ARG A 399 -11.56 -14.77 -41.44
C ARG A 399 -10.87 -15.73 -40.48
N ASP A 400 -11.34 -16.97 -40.45
CA ASP A 400 -10.69 -18.03 -39.68
C ASP A 400 -9.35 -18.43 -40.38
N PRO A 401 -8.31 -18.85 -39.63
CA PRO A 401 -7.04 -19.28 -40.21
C PRO A 401 -7.20 -20.54 -41.04
N THR A 402 -6.37 -20.75 -42.07
CA THR A 402 -6.45 -22.02 -42.84
C THR A 402 -5.88 -23.22 -42.09
N CYS A 403 -5.03 -22.95 -41.10
CA CYS A 403 -4.40 -23.94 -40.24
C CYS A 403 -5.12 -24.02 -38.89
N ASN A 404 -5.35 -25.24 -38.40
CA ASN A 404 -5.83 -25.51 -37.06
C ASN A 404 -4.66 -25.98 -36.20
N LEU A 405 -4.50 -25.41 -35.01
CA LEU A 405 -3.43 -25.74 -34.05
C LEU A 405 -4.04 -26.09 -32.70
N THR A 406 -4.10 -27.39 -32.39
CA THR A 406 -4.83 -27.92 -31.23
C THR A 406 -3.91 -28.58 -30.21
N ALA A 407 -4.24 -28.49 -28.93
CA ALA A 407 -3.63 -29.26 -27.86
C ALA A 407 -4.65 -29.63 -26.77
N SER A 408 -4.32 -30.62 -25.96
CA SER A 408 -5.08 -30.99 -24.75
C SER A 408 -4.34 -30.57 -23.50
N ASP A 409 -5.05 -30.38 -22.38
CA ASP A 409 -4.41 -30.17 -21.08
C ASP A 409 -3.58 -31.39 -20.68
N LEU A 410 -2.41 -31.15 -20.10
CA LEU A 410 -1.47 -32.21 -19.71
C LEU A 410 -1.42 -32.33 -18.19
N LYS A 411 -1.67 -33.53 -17.68
CA LYS A 411 -1.45 -33.92 -16.28
C LYS A 411 -0.23 -34.85 -16.23
N MET A 412 0.74 -34.55 -15.37
CA MET A 412 1.99 -35.32 -15.21
C MET A 412 2.38 -35.41 -13.72
N LYS A 413 3.18 -36.40 -13.33
CA LYS A 413 3.93 -36.36 -12.06
C LYS A 413 5.29 -35.67 -12.27
N TYR A 414 5.79 -35.01 -11.23
CA TYR A 414 7.08 -34.32 -11.27
C TYR A 414 8.23 -35.23 -11.70
N LYS A 415 8.90 -34.86 -12.82
CA LYS A 415 9.96 -35.61 -13.50
C LYS A 415 9.56 -36.95 -14.17
N ASP A 416 8.28 -37.20 -14.46
CA ASP A 416 7.87 -38.44 -15.16
C ASP A 416 8.28 -38.54 -16.64
N GLY A 417 8.87 -37.48 -17.22
CA GLY A 417 9.33 -37.45 -18.61
C GLY A 417 8.30 -36.95 -19.63
N SER A 418 7.08 -36.57 -19.22
CA SER A 418 6.03 -36.11 -20.12
C SER A 418 6.43 -34.87 -20.96
N TYR A 419 5.82 -34.77 -22.14
CA TYR A 419 5.95 -33.66 -23.09
C TYR A 419 4.57 -33.03 -23.35
N PHE A 420 4.49 -31.70 -23.35
CA PHE A 420 3.32 -31.01 -23.87
C PHE A 420 3.31 -31.09 -25.41
N LYS A 421 2.15 -31.36 -26.00
CA LYS A 421 2.00 -31.67 -27.44
C LYS A 421 0.99 -30.71 -28.07
N ALA A 422 1.38 -30.06 -29.17
CA ALA A 422 0.44 -29.30 -30.02
C ALA A 422 0.50 -29.85 -31.45
N THR A 423 -0.67 -29.99 -32.09
CA THR A 423 -0.84 -30.62 -33.40
C THR A 423 -1.30 -29.59 -34.42
N LEU A 424 -0.55 -29.44 -35.51
CA LEU A 424 -0.85 -28.51 -36.61
C LEU A 424 -1.41 -29.28 -37.82
N LYS A 425 -2.59 -28.85 -38.27
CA LYS A 425 -3.27 -29.34 -39.49
C LYS A 425 -3.65 -28.19 -40.41
N GLN A 426 -3.79 -28.45 -41.71
CA GLN A 426 -4.41 -27.55 -42.68
C GLN A 426 -5.37 -28.38 -43.55
N ARG A 427 -6.67 -28.03 -43.55
CA ARG A 427 -7.74 -28.86 -44.15
C ARG A 427 -7.59 -30.34 -43.76
N ASP A 428 -7.52 -30.56 -42.45
CA ASP A 428 -7.28 -31.83 -41.76
C ASP A 428 -6.00 -32.63 -42.02
N LYS A 429 -5.24 -32.31 -43.08
CA LYS A 429 -3.92 -32.88 -43.35
C LYS A 429 -2.89 -32.34 -42.35
N PRO A 430 -2.06 -33.19 -41.71
CA PRO A 430 -1.02 -32.73 -40.79
C PRO A 430 0.09 -31.96 -41.52
N LEU A 431 0.63 -30.91 -40.91
CA LEU A 431 1.76 -30.14 -41.46
C LEU A 431 3.07 -30.45 -40.74
N SER A 432 4.02 -31.10 -41.42
CA SER A 432 5.34 -31.47 -40.90
C SER A 432 6.40 -30.37 -41.06
N ASN A 433 7.49 -30.47 -40.27
CA ASN A 433 8.65 -29.56 -40.29
C ASN A 433 8.29 -28.07 -40.07
N LYS A 434 7.12 -27.78 -39.46
CA LYS A 434 6.65 -26.42 -39.16
C LYS A 434 7.02 -26.03 -37.73
N THR A 435 7.52 -24.82 -37.53
CA THR A 435 7.95 -24.33 -36.22
C THR A 435 6.76 -23.80 -35.40
N ILE A 436 6.44 -24.49 -34.30
CA ILE A 436 5.49 -24.02 -33.29
C ILE A 436 6.27 -23.26 -32.21
N LYS A 437 5.76 -22.08 -31.83
CA LYS A 437 6.25 -21.30 -30.69
C LYS A 437 5.40 -21.63 -29.47
N PHE A 438 6.03 -21.94 -28.35
CA PHE A 438 5.38 -22.16 -27.06
C PHE A 438 5.87 -21.10 -26.07
N ASN A 439 4.96 -20.37 -25.42
CA ASN A 439 5.28 -19.49 -24.30
C ASN A 439 4.82 -20.14 -22.99
N LEU A 440 5.75 -20.32 -22.06
CA LEU A 440 5.56 -21.01 -20.79
C LEU A 440 6.38 -20.27 -19.72
N ASN A 441 5.68 -19.74 -18.71
CA ASN A 441 6.26 -18.88 -17.66
C ASN A 441 7.03 -17.68 -18.25
N GLY A 442 6.45 -17.00 -19.24
CA GLY A 442 7.04 -15.85 -19.93
C GLY A 442 8.15 -16.19 -20.94
N LYS A 443 8.89 -17.29 -20.74
CA LYS A 443 9.92 -17.75 -21.68
C LYS A 443 9.30 -18.40 -22.91
N THR A 444 9.82 -18.05 -24.08
CA THR A 444 9.46 -18.65 -25.36
C THR A 444 10.41 -19.80 -25.70
N TYR A 445 9.83 -20.90 -26.17
CA TYR A 445 10.48 -22.10 -26.68
C TYR A 445 9.97 -22.36 -28.10
N THR A 446 10.71 -23.15 -28.88
CA THR A 446 10.25 -23.60 -30.20
C THR A 446 10.43 -25.11 -30.34
N ALA A 447 9.54 -25.74 -31.11
CA ALA A 447 9.72 -27.11 -31.58
C ALA A 447 9.13 -27.25 -32.98
N LYS A 448 9.74 -28.11 -33.81
CA LYS A 448 9.21 -28.46 -35.13
C LYS A 448 8.13 -29.55 -34.99
N THR A 449 7.17 -29.55 -35.90
CA THR A 449 6.19 -30.63 -36.04
C THR A 449 6.81 -31.86 -36.70
N ASP A 450 6.47 -33.05 -36.20
CA ASP A 450 6.80 -34.32 -36.84
C ASP A 450 5.87 -34.64 -38.03
N ALA A 451 6.04 -35.82 -38.64
CA ALA A 451 5.23 -36.26 -39.79
C ALA A 451 3.71 -36.35 -39.50
N LYS A 452 3.32 -36.44 -38.21
CA LYS A 452 1.91 -36.44 -37.79
C LYS A 452 1.42 -35.03 -37.40
N GLY A 453 2.21 -34.00 -37.69
CA GLY A 453 1.91 -32.61 -37.39
C GLY A 453 2.16 -32.22 -35.92
N VAL A 454 2.79 -33.08 -35.11
CA VAL A 454 2.89 -32.88 -33.66
C VAL A 454 4.22 -32.23 -33.28
N ALA A 455 4.17 -31.06 -32.66
CA ALA A 455 5.31 -30.42 -32.00
C ALA A 455 5.30 -30.74 -30.50
N LYS A 456 6.48 -31.08 -29.95
CA LYS A 456 6.66 -31.60 -28.58
C LYS A 456 7.52 -30.64 -27.76
N LEU A 457 6.99 -30.14 -26.64
CA LEU A 457 7.70 -29.31 -25.67
C LEU A 457 8.08 -30.15 -24.45
N ALA A 458 9.39 -30.26 -24.17
CA ALA A 458 9.90 -30.94 -22.97
C ALA A 458 9.68 -30.10 -21.71
N ILE A 459 9.10 -30.69 -20.67
CA ILE A 459 8.65 -29.96 -19.46
C ILE A 459 9.13 -30.54 -18.12
N GLY A 460 9.95 -31.61 -18.12
CA GLY A 460 10.44 -32.28 -16.90
C GLY A 460 11.29 -31.45 -15.92
N LYS A 461 11.55 -30.16 -16.22
CA LYS A 461 12.17 -29.18 -15.31
C LYS A 461 11.15 -28.31 -14.54
N LEU A 462 9.86 -28.36 -14.87
CA LEU A 462 8.80 -27.71 -14.10
C LEU A 462 8.69 -28.33 -12.71
N LYS A 463 8.46 -27.50 -11.68
CA LYS A 463 8.18 -27.95 -10.30
C LYS A 463 6.69 -28.32 -10.19
N PRO A 464 6.23 -28.98 -9.11
CA PRO A 464 4.81 -29.19 -8.91
C PRO A 464 4.01 -27.88 -8.86
N GLY A 465 2.87 -27.86 -9.55
CA GLY A 465 2.03 -26.67 -9.77
C GLY A 465 1.24 -26.74 -11.07
N THR A 466 0.36 -25.75 -11.28
CA THR A 466 -0.41 -25.58 -12.53
C THR A 466 0.17 -24.41 -13.31
N TYR A 467 0.45 -24.63 -14.60
CA TYR A 467 1.05 -23.66 -15.50
C TYR A 467 0.18 -23.48 -16.75
N THR A 468 0.01 -22.24 -17.21
CA THR A 468 -0.60 -21.97 -18.51
C THR A 468 0.49 -21.97 -19.58
N VAL A 469 0.35 -22.84 -20.59
CA VAL A 469 1.14 -22.79 -21.82
C VAL A 469 0.31 -22.15 -22.92
N LYS A 470 0.87 -21.13 -23.58
CA LYS A 470 0.31 -20.54 -24.80
C LYS A 470 1.14 -21.02 -25.99
N TYR A 471 0.52 -21.28 -27.13
CA TYR A 471 1.24 -21.77 -28.31
C TYR A 471 0.69 -21.16 -29.59
N SER A 472 1.55 -20.98 -30.60
CA SER A 472 1.16 -20.41 -31.89
C SER A 472 2.03 -20.88 -33.05
N TYR A 473 1.43 -20.91 -34.24
CA TYR A 473 2.06 -21.07 -35.54
C TYR A 473 1.99 -19.75 -36.33
N ASP A 474 2.98 -19.52 -37.19
CA ASP A 474 3.14 -18.31 -38.01
C ASP A 474 3.20 -16.97 -37.21
N LYS A 475 3.22 -15.83 -37.92
CA LYS A 475 3.24 -14.46 -37.41
C LYS A 475 1.80 -13.94 -37.26
N LYS A 476 1.46 -13.31 -36.12
CA LYS A 476 0.15 -12.66 -35.95
C LYS A 476 -0.07 -11.63 -37.07
N GLY A 477 -1.20 -11.76 -37.77
CA GLY A 477 -1.52 -10.98 -38.98
C GLY A 477 -1.37 -11.75 -40.30
N SER A 478 -0.88 -12.99 -40.28
CA SER A 478 -0.80 -13.88 -41.45
C SER A 478 -2.07 -14.74 -41.64
N LYS A 479 -2.22 -15.29 -42.85
CA LYS A 479 -3.33 -16.17 -43.28
C LYS A 479 -3.46 -17.44 -42.44
N ASP A 480 -2.33 -17.95 -41.95
CA ASP A 480 -2.22 -19.27 -41.33
C ASP A 480 -1.92 -19.17 -39.82
N TYR A 481 -2.04 -17.96 -39.23
CA TYR A 481 -1.83 -17.70 -37.81
C TYR A 481 -2.84 -18.43 -36.92
N ALA A 482 -2.45 -19.62 -36.47
CA ALA A 482 -3.18 -20.44 -35.53
C ALA A 482 -2.56 -20.33 -34.13
N TYR A 483 -3.38 -20.27 -33.07
CA TYR A 483 -2.90 -20.17 -31.69
C TYR A 483 -3.87 -20.84 -30.71
N GLY A 484 -3.37 -21.20 -29.54
CA GLY A 484 -4.18 -21.75 -28.45
C GLY A 484 -3.50 -21.61 -27.09
N SER A 485 -4.19 -22.07 -26.03
CA SER A 485 -3.66 -22.05 -24.67
C SER A 485 -4.28 -23.12 -23.78
N ASN A 486 -3.45 -23.87 -23.07
CA ASN A 486 -3.83 -25.03 -22.26
C ASN A 486 -3.14 -24.99 -20.90
N LYS A 487 -3.55 -25.88 -19.98
CA LYS A 487 -2.90 -26.09 -18.69
C LYS A 487 -1.93 -27.27 -18.73
N ILE A 488 -0.85 -27.12 -17.98
CA ILE A 488 0.08 -28.18 -17.61
C ILE A 488 0.01 -28.29 -16.09
N ILE A 489 -0.45 -29.44 -15.59
CA ILE A 489 -0.64 -29.73 -14.17
C ILE A 489 0.44 -30.75 -13.76
N VAL A 490 1.41 -30.28 -12.98
CA VAL A 490 2.52 -31.08 -12.46
C VAL A 490 2.18 -31.47 -11.02
N SER A 491 1.82 -32.73 -10.81
CA SER A 491 1.60 -33.31 -9.49
C SER A 491 2.91 -33.55 -8.75
N ARG A 492 2.85 -33.53 -7.41
CA ARG A 492 3.95 -33.96 -6.54
C ARG A 492 4.21 -35.46 -6.67
N LEU A 493 5.38 -35.91 -6.21
CA LEU A 493 5.71 -37.33 -6.09
C LEU A 493 5.24 -37.88 -4.74
N ASP A 494 4.82 -39.14 -4.73
CA ASP A 494 4.36 -39.80 -3.51
C ASP A 494 5.57 -40.31 -2.70
N SER A 495 5.50 -40.21 -1.37
CA SER A 495 6.61 -40.63 -0.49
C SER A 495 6.12 -41.34 0.77
N LYS A 496 6.86 -42.37 1.17
CA LYS A 496 6.59 -43.20 2.35
C LYS A 496 7.26 -42.58 3.57
N LEU A 497 6.46 -41.88 4.37
CA LEU A 497 6.83 -41.44 5.71
C LEU A 497 6.77 -42.61 6.70
N THR A 498 7.68 -42.67 7.67
CA THR A 498 7.66 -43.67 8.75
C THR A 498 8.16 -43.06 10.05
N VAL A 499 7.39 -43.24 11.13
CA VAL A 499 7.67 -42.74 12.48
C VAL A 499 7.30 -43.81 13.52
N LYS A 500 8.09 -43.89 14.59
CA LYS A 500 7.82 -44.76 15.76
C LYS A 500 7.45 -43.90 16.97
N ASN A 501 6.81 -44.48 17.98
CA ASN A 501 6.66 -43.83 19.29
C ASN A 501 8.05 -43.62 19.91
N LEU A 502 8.20 -42.56 20.71
CA LEU A 502 9.41 -42.31 21.50
C LEU A 502 9.12 -42.56 22.98
N ASN A 503 10.00 -43.30 23.64
CA ASN A 503 10.02 -43.50 25.08
C ASN A 503 11.36 -42.97 25.61
N MET A 504 11.34 -42.04 26.55
CA MET A 504 12.53 -41.35 27.06
C MET A 504 12.41 -41.02 28.55
N LYS A 505 13.52 -40.79 29.24
CA LYS A 505 13.56 -40.17 30.58
C LYS A 505 13.59 -38.64 30.43
N TYR A 506 13.18 -37.92 31.47
CA TYR A 506 13.31 -36.46 31.49
C TYR A 506 14.78 -36.02 31.33
N LYS A 507 15.05 -35.11 30.39
CA LYS A 507 16.37 -34.57 30.03
C LYS A 507 17.42 -35.56 29.48
N ASP A 508 17.07 -36.79 29.08
CA ASP A 508 18.06 -37.77 28.56
C ASP A 508 18.66 -37.47 27.16
N GLY A 509 18.26 -36.37 26.52
CA GLY A 509 18.76 -35.95 25.21
C GLY A 509 18.08 -36.62 24.00
N SER A 510 17.14 -37.55 24.22
CA SER A 510 16.45 -38.27 23.15
C SER A 510 15.79 -37.36 22.12
N SER A 511 15.81 -37.82 20.87
CA SER A 511 15.20 -37.13 19.73
C SER A 511 14.18 -38.00 19.04
N PHE A 512 13.03 -37.42 18.72
CA PHE A 512 12.01 -38.04 17.88
C PHE A 512 12.51 -38.12 16.43
N LYS A 513 12.26 -39.24 15.74
CA LYS A 513 12.85 -39.54 14.42
C LYS A 513 11.76 -39.87 13.41
N ALA A 514 11.85 -39.26 12.23
CA ALA A 514 11.03 -39.55 11.06
C ALA A 514 11.91 -39.95 9.89
N THR A 515 11.54 -41.02 9.19
CA THR A 515 12.22 -41.48 7.98
C THR A 515 11.33 -41.25 6.77
N VAL A 516 11.89 -40.68 5.69
CA VAL A 516 11.19 -40.46 4.42
C VAL A 516 11.91 -41.22 3.31
N LYS A 517 11.14 -42.04 2.58
CA LYS A 517 11.58 -42.80 1.42
C LYS A 517 10.65 -42.52 0.24
N ASP A 518 11.09 -42.75 -0.99
CA ASP A 518 10.18 -42.84 -2.12
C ASP A 518 9.41 -44.18 -2.11
N MET A 519 8.52 -44.38 -3.08
CA MET A 519 7.72 -45.59 -3.19
C MET A 519 8.52 -46.85 -3.56
N SER A 520 9.77 -46.72 -4.04
CA SER A 520 10.71 -47.84 -4.23
C SER A 520 11.45 -48.21 -2.93
N GLY A 521 11.29 -47.41 -1.87
CA GLY A 521 11.97 -47.60 -0.59
C GLY A 521 13.36 -46.94 -0.50
N LYS A 522 13.77 -46.17 -1.51
CA LYS A 522 15.04 -45.41 -1.49
C LYS A 522 14.91 -44.19 -0.57
N PRO A 523 15.91 -43.89 0.29
CA PRO A 523 15.87 -42.71 1.16
C PRO A 523 15.82 -41.39 0.38
N LEU A 524 15.02 -40.44 0.85
CA LEU A 524 14.93 -39.10 0.26
C LEU A 524 15.69 -38.06 1.09
N PHE A 525 16.78 -37.53 0.54
CA PHE A 525 17.63 -36.51 1.15
C PHE A 525 17.05 -35.08 1.03
N ASN A 526 17.32 -34.21 2.03
CA ASN A 526 16.98 -32.78 2.03
C ASN A 526 15.48 -32.49 1.84
N VAL A 527 14.62 -33.45 2.22
CA VAL A 527 13.16 -33.29 2.30
C VAL A 527 12.83 -32.70 3.66
N THR A 528 12.04 -31.63 3.69
CA THR A 528 11.58 -31.04 4.95
C THR A 528 10.47 -31.92 5.54
N VAL A 529 10.60 -32.27 6.82
CA VAL A 529 9.54 -32.88 7.62
C VAL A 529 9.03 -31.83 8.60
N LYS A 530 7.71 -31.64 8.65
CA LYS A 530 7.05 -30.85 9.69
C LYS A 530 6.65 -31.77 10.84
N PHE A 531 7.02 -31.40 12.04
CA PHE A 531 6.56 -31.97 13.30
C PHE A 531 5.67 -30.95 14.01
N THR A 532 4.44 -31.32 14.35
CA THR A 532 3.56 -30.50 15.18
C THR A 532 3.52 -31.11 16.58
N PHE A 533 4.11 -30.41 17.56
CA PHE A 533 4.29 -30.89 18.93
C PHE A 533 3.82 -29.84 19.93
N LYS A 534 2.89 -30.22 20.81
CA LYS A 534 2.23 -29.31 21.77
C LYS A 534 1.68 -28.02 21.11
N GLY A 535 1.13 -28.14 19.89
CA GLY A 535 0.60 -27.01 19.11
C GLY A 535 1.64 -26.17 18.37
N LYS A 536 2.95 -26.30 18.65
CA LYS A 536 4.01 -25.60 17.90
C LYS A 536 4.52 -26.45 16.74
N ASN A 537 4.73 -25.81 15.59
CA ASN A 537 5.36 -26.43 14.42
C ASN A 537 6.89 -26.33 14.52
N TYR A 538 7.57 -27.43 14.20
CA TYR A 538 9.01 -27.55 14.08
C TYR A 538 9.33 -28.18 12.72
N TYR A 539 10.44 -27.78 12.11
CA TYR A 539 10.85 -28.26 10.79
C TYR A 539 12.27 -28.80 10.85
N ALA A 540 12.51 -29.99 10.31
CA ALA A 540 13.86 -30.50 10.10
C ALA A 540 13.95 -31.16 8.72
N LYS A 541 15.13 -31.09 8.11
CA LYS A 541 15.42 -31.75 6.84
C LYS A 541 15.89 -33.18 7.08
N THR A 542 15.64 -34.07 6.12
CA THR A 542 16.17 -35.42 6.13
C THR A 542 17.67 -35.46 5.79
N ASP A 543 18.42 -36.24 6.57
CA ASP A 543 19.81 -36.59 6.26
C ASP A 543 19.90 -37.57 5.06
N ALA A 544 21.12 -37.94 4.65
CA ALA A 544 21.34 -38.83 3.50
C ALA A 544 20.74 -40.24 3.69
N LYS A 545 20.40 -40.64 4.92
CA LYS A 545 19.69 -41.88 5.24
C LYS A 545 18.16 -41.68 5.28
N GLY A 546 17.69 -40.51 4.85
CA GLY A 546 16.28 -40.14 4.81
C GLY A 546 15.71 -39.74 6.17
N VAL A 547 16.54 -39.47 7.19
CA VAL A 547 16.07 -39.28 8.58
C VAL A 547 16.06 -37.81 8.98
N ALA A 548 14.89 -37.30 9.35
CA ALA A 548 14.70 -36.02 10.04
C ALA A 548 14.58 -36.27 11.56
N LYS A 549 15.11 -35.36 12.38
CA LYS A 549 15.23 -35.51 13.84
C LYS A 549 14.73 -34.26 14.56
N LEU A 550 13.96 -34.43 15.64
CA LEU A 550 13.51 -33.36 16.53
C LEU A 550 13.97 -33.67 17.97
N LYS A 551 14.83 -32.83 18.54
CA LYS A 551 15.28 -32.95 19.95
C LYS A 551 14.12 -32.59 20.89
N ILE A 552 13.79 -33.47 21.83
CA ILE A 552 12.64 -33.26 22.73
C ILE A 552 13.11 -32.67 24.07
N ASN A 553 12.68 -31.45 24.36
CA ASN A 553 12.82 -30.82 25.67
C ASN A 553 11.43 -30.55 26.27
N ALA A 554 10.81 -31.60 26.81
CA ALA A 554 9.52 -31.54 27.49
C ALA A 554 9.65 -32.06 28.92
N LYS A 555 8.81 -31.54 29.83
CA LYS A 555 8.64 -32.11 31.17
C LYS A 555 8.06 -33.53 31.08
N VAL A 556 8.12 -34.28 32.18
CA VAL A 556 7.43 -35.57 32.37
C VAL A 556 6.00 -35.49 31.85
N GLY A 557 5.59 -36.44 31.00
CA GLY A 557 4.32 -36.34 30.29
C GLY A 557 4.15 -37.33 29.13
N TYR A 558 2.92 -37.44 28.63
CA TYR A 558 2.57 -38.24 27.47
C TYR A 558 1.92 -37.33 26.43
N TYR A 559 2.54 -37.20 25.26
CA TYR A 559 2.25 -36.15 24.29
C TYR A 559 2.01 -36.74 22.89
N PRO A 560 0.96 -36.32 22.16
CA PRO A 560 0.88 -36.57 20.73
C PRO A 560 1.93 -35.73 19.98
N ILE A 561 2.37 -36.25 18.84
CA ILE A 561 3.17 -35.55 17.85
C ILE A 561 2.71 -35.95 16.46
N ASP A 562 2.31 -34.97 15.66
CA ASP A 562 1.90 -35.18 14.27
C ASP A 562 3.10 -34.92 13.36
N THR A 563 3.32 -35.80 12.39
CA THR A 563 4.45 -35.72 11.47
C THR A 563 3.98 -35.82 10.03
N ILE A 564 4.44 -34.93 9.15
CA ILE A 564 4.10 -34.94 7.72
C ILE A 564 5.30 -34.48 6.86
N VAL A 565 5.46 -35.04 5.67
CA VAL A 565 6.38 -34.52 4.64
C VAL A 565 5.89 -33.16 4.14
N TYR A 566 6.73 -32.13 4.29
CA TYR A 566 6.38 -30.74 4.03
C TYR A 566 7.18 -30.16 2.86
N GLY A 567 6.54 -29.30 2.06
CA GLY A 567 7.18 -28.55 0.99
C GLY A 567 6.58 -28.82 -0.39
N LYS A 568 7.39 -28.59 -1.43
CA LYS A 568 6.91 -28.40 -2.81
C LYS A 568 7.00 -29.64 -3.70
N TYR A 569 7.75 -30.68 -3.33
CA TYR A 569 8.11 -31.78 -4.25
C TYR A 569 7.40 -33.12 -3.96
N TYR A 570 7.15 -33.43 -2.69
CA TYR A 570 6.63 -34.72 -2.25
C TYR A 570 5.30 -34.61 -1.48
N THR A 571 4.56 -35.72 -1.40
CA THR A 571 3.38 -35.92 -0.53
C THR A 571 3.68 -36.98 0.53
N SER A 572 3.01 -36.90 1.67
CA SER A 572 2.75 -38.04 2.55
C SER A 572 1.48 -37.77 3.34
N ASP A 573 0.89 -38.81 3.92
CA ASP A 573 -0.12 -38.63 4.96
C ASP A 573 0.49 -37.97 6.21
N THR A 574 -0.37 -37.45 7.09
CA THR A 574 0.03 -37.10 8.46
C THR A 574 0.01 -38.34 9.32
N ILE A 575 1.13 -38.64 9.99
CA ILE A 575 1.21 -39.76 10.94
C ILE A 575 1.36 -39.21 12.36
N THR A 576 0.31 -39.38 13.17
CA THR A 576 0.35 -39.14 14.62
C THR A 576 1.05 -40.31 15.33
N LYS A 577 2.01 -39.99 16.20
CA LYS A 577 2.59 -40.92 17.19
C LYS A 577 2.64 -40.26 18.57
N LYS A 578 3.12 -41.00 19.56
CA LYS A 578 3.16 -40.53 20.96
C LYS A 578 4.60 -40.51 21.50
N ILE A 579 4.90 -39.48 22.27
CA ILE A 579 6.14 -39.30 23.03
C ILE A 579 5.79 -39.50 24.51
N LEU A 580 6.46 -40.44 25.18
CA LEU A 580 6.40 -40.65 26.62
C LEU A 580 7.71 -40.18 27.26
N VAL A 581 7.62 -39.12 28.07
CA VAL A 581 8.69 -38.65 28.97
C VAL A 581 8.37 -39.20 30.36
N ASN A 582 9.15 -40.20 30.78
CA ASN A 582 8.95 -40.93 32.03
C ASN A 582 9.38 -40.12 33.27
N GLY A 583 8.74 -40.42 34.39
CA GLY A 583 8.92 -39.79 35.69
C GLY A 583 7.58 -39.66 36.44
N THR A 584 7.64 -39.05 37.62
CA THR A 584 6.45 -38.72 38.43
C THR A 584 6.05 -37.25 38.27
N LYS A 585 4.83 -36.92 38.70
CA LYS A 585 4.29 -35.56 38.80
C LYS A 585 3.47 -35.44 40.07
N PHE A 586 3.32 -34.21 40.57
CA PHE A 586 2.42 -33.88 41.66
C PHE A 586 1.19 -33.13 41.16
N VAL A 587 0.03 -33.49 41.71
CA VAL A 587 -1.20 -32.70 41.68
C VAL A 587 -1.45 -32.24 43.12
N ALA A 588 -1.17 -30.96 43.36
CA ALA A 588 -1.25 -30.28 44.64
C ALA A 588 -2.21 -29.09 44.54
N LYS A 589 -2.78 -28.68 45.66
CA LYS A 589 -3.59 -27.46 45.80
C LYS A 589 -3.09 -26.65 46.99
N GLN A 590 -3.42 -25.36 47.02
CA GLN A 590 -3.39 -24.62 48.28
C GLN A 590 -4.39 -25.24 49.26
N ALA A 591 -4.16 -25.05 50.56
CA ALA A 591 -5.05 -25.50 51.62
C ALA A 591 -5.34 -24.35 52.59
N TYR A 592 -6.58 -24.26 53.06
CA TYR A 592 -7.01 -23.28 54.05
C TYR A 592 -7.36 -23.99 55.35
N ALA A 593 -6.99 -23.40 56.49
CA ALA A 593 -7.25 -23.96 57.80
C ALA A 593 -7.57 -22.85 58.82
N SER A 594 -8.47 -23.15 59.75
CA SER A 594 -8.77 -22.27 60.88
C SER A 594 -7.69 -22.37 61.95
N VAL A 595 -7.22 -21.23 62.46
CA VAL A 595 -6.23 -21.17 63.55
C VAL A 595 -6.69 -21.99 64.77
N GLY A 596 -5.75 -22.72 65.40
CA GLY A 596 -6.03 -23.57 66.58
C GLY A 596 -6.63 -24.95 66.30
N LYS A 597 -7.16 -25.22 65.10
CA LYS A 597 -7.57 -26.57 64.65
C LYS A 597 -6.37 -27.35 64.09
N THR A 598 -6.48 -28.68 64.03
CA THR A 598 -5.43 -29.56 63.50
C THR A 598 -5.39 -29.51 61.97
N VAL A 599 -4.23 -29.18 61.40
CA VAL A 599 -4.01 -29.00 59.97
C VAL A 599 -3.57 -30.31 59.32
N TYR A 600 -4.22 -30.66 58.20
CA TYR A 600 -3.82 -31.76 57.33
C TYR A 600 -3.48 -31.23 55.95
N TYR A 601 -2.49 -31.84 55.30
CA TYR A 601 -2.18 -31.57 53.90
C TYR A 601 -2.20 -32.87 53.08
N SER A 602 -2.41 -32.78 51.77
CA SER A 602 -2.32 -33.93 50.88
C SER A 602 -1.86 -33.56 49.48
N VAL A 603 -1.16 -34.48 48.82
CA VAL A 603 -0.74 -34.37 47.42
C VAL A 603 -1.02 -35.68 46.70
N LYS A 604 -1.44 -35.60 45.44
CA LYS A 604 -1.60 -36.77 44.57
C LYS A 604 -0.39 -36.93 43.65
N VAL A 605 0.20 -38.12 43.61
CA VAL A 605 1.31 -38.47 42.73
C VAL A 605 0.77 -39.23 41.52
N ILE A 606 1.19 -38.83 40.32
CA ILE A 606 0.82 -39.47 39.05
C ILE A 606 2.03 -39.67 38.13
N ASP A 607 1.94 -40.59 37.18
CA ASP A 607 2.99 -40.87 36.20
C ASP A 607 2.97 -39.91 34.98
N GLY A 608 3.83 -40.19 33.99
CA GLY A 608 3.85 -39.49 32.71
C GLY A 608 2.51 -39.53 31.95
N LYS A 609 1.75 -40.62 32.05
CA LYS A 609 0.42 -40.85 31.44
C LYS A 609 -0.75 -40.32 32.29
N SER A 610 -0.47 -39.83 33.49
CA SER A 610 -1.43 -39.37 34.52
C SER A 610 -2.12 -40.48 35.34
N ASN A 611 -1.60 -41.71 35.32
CA ASN A 611 -2.04 -42.80 36.21
C ASN A 611 -1.60 -42.52 37.67
N PRO A 612 -2.39 -42.88 38.70
CA PRO A 612 -1.95 -42.82 40.09
C PRO A 612 -0.70 -43.66 40.36
N VAL A 613 0.32 -43.07 41.01
CA VAL A 613 1.46 -43.82 41.53
C VAL A 613 1.10 -44.29 42.94
N LYS A 614 1.03 -45.61 43.14
CA LYS A 614 0.56 -46.25 44.37
C LYS A 614 1.71 -46.60 45.32
N LYS A 615 1.45 -46.63 46.63
CA LYS A 615 2.34 -47.08 47.72
C LYS A 615 3.71 -46.37 47.84
N VAL A 616 4.04 -45.41 46.97
CA VAL A 616 5.29 -44.63 47.02
C VAL A 616 5.31 -43.69 48.23
N LYS A 617 6.49 -43.55 48.86
CA LYS A 617 6.73 -42.62 49.98
C LYS A 617 6.84 -41.19 49.44
N VAL A 618 5.96 -40.31 49.92
CA VAL A 618 6.09 -38.87 49.75
C VAL A 618 6.66 -38.29 51.03
N THR A 619 7.78 -37.57 50.92
CA THR A 619 8.30 -36.75 52.03
C THR A 619 7.72 -35.35 51.88
N PHE A 620 7.24 -34.77 52.97
CA PHE A 620 6.74 -33.39 53.04
C PHE A 620 7.65 -32.57 53.97
N THR A 621 7.96 -31.33 53.61
CA THR A 621 8.78 -30.43 54.42
C THR A 621 8.04 -29.14 54.70
N LEU A 622 7.92 -28.77 55.98
CA LEU A 622 7.28 -27.55 56.46
C LEU A 622 8.14 -26.95 57.58
N ASN A 623 8.54 -25.68 57.47
CA ASN A 623 9.38 -24.99 58.47
C ASN A 623 10.61 -25.82 58.91
N LYS A 624 11.36 -26.36 57.93
CA LYS A 624 12.48 -27.31 58.09
C LYS A 624 12.14 -28.69 58.71
N LYS A 625 10.94 -28.88 59.29
CA LYS A 625 10.49 -30.18 59.80
C LYS A 625 10.00 -31.08 58.67
N ASN A 626 10.45 -32.33 58.67
CA ASN A 626 10.06 -33.36 57.71
C ASN A 626 8.94 -34.24 58.27
N TYR A 627 8.03 -34.64 57.38
CA TYR A 627 6.94 -35.58 57.60
C TYR A 627 6.93 -36.57 56.42
N ALA A 628 6.32 -37.75 56.57
CA ALA A 628 6.20 -38.71 55.46
C ALA A 628 4.84 -39.41 55.46
N ALA A 629 4.33 -39.71 54.26
CA ALA A 629 3.17 -40.57 54.08
C ALA A 629 3.31 -41.38 52.78
N LYS A 630 2.75 -42.59 52.74
CA LYS A 630 2.65 -43.38 51.50
C LYS A 630 1.39 -42.97 50.73
N THR A 631 1.45 -43.06 49.41
CA THR A 631 0.29 -42.87 48.52
C THR A 631 -0.68 -44.05 48.60
N ASN A 632 -1.98 -43.76 48.71
CA ASN A 632 -3.03 -44.77 48.57
C ASN A 632 -3.26 -45.17 47.09
N ASP A 633 -4.24 -46.04 46.82
CA ASP A 633 -4.59 -46.49 45.47
C ASP A 633 -5.05 -45.37 44.52
N ALA A 634 -5.60 -44.27 45.06
CA ALA A 634 -5.93 -43.08 44.30
C ALA A 634 -4.71 -42.17 44.04
N GLY A 635 -3.52 -42.58 44.49
CA GLY A 635 -2.24 -41.87 44.36
C GLY A 635 -2.05 -40.77 45.40
N VAL A 636 -2.92 -40.66 46.41
CA VAL A 636 -2.93 -39.57 47.38
C VAL A 636 -2.13 -39.94 48.62
N ALA A 637 -1.13 -39.12 48.96
CA ALA A 637 -0.50 -39.13 50.27
C ALA A 637 -1.10 -37.99 51.11
N LYS A 638 -1.59 -38.30 52.32
CA LYS A 638 -2.15 -37.33 53.29
C LYS A 638 -1.29 -37.35 54.55
N VAL A 639 -1.03 -36.17 55.13
CA VAL A 639 -0.15 -35.98 56.29
C VAL A 639 -0.80 -35.06 57.32
N ASN A 640 -0.56 -35.34 58.60
CA ASN A 640 -0.96 -34.48 59.72
C ASN A 640 0.22 -33.52 60.04
N LEU A 641 -0.08 -32.23 60.16
CA LEU A 641 0.91 -31.17 60.41
C LEU A 641 0.79 -30.57 61.83
N GLY A 642 -0.15 -31.05 62.64
CA GLY A 642 -0.45 -30.51 63.97
C GLY A 642 -1.26 -29.21 63.92
N LYS A 643 -1.27 -28.46 65.02
CA LYS A 643 -1.85 -27.11 65.07
C LYS A 643 -0.81 -26.11 64.55
N LEU A 644 -1.24 -25.16 63.72
CA LEU A 644 -0.41 -24.05 63.24
C LEU A 644 -0.97 -22.72 63.77
N SER A 645 -0.09 -21.74 63.99
CA SER A 645 -0.49 -20.35 64.25
C SER A 645 -0.93 -19.68 62.94
N LYS A 646 -1.60 -18.52 63.05
CA LYS A 646 -2.04 -17.73 61.89
C LYS A 646 -0.86 -17.36 60.98
N GLY A 647 -0.97 -17.62 59.69
CA GLY A 647 0.07 -17.30 58.71
C GLY A 647 0.03 -18.17 57.45
N ASP A 648 0.93 -17.85 56.51
CA ASP A 648 1.09 -18.56 55.24
C ASP A 648 2.35 -19.44 55.29
N TYR A 649 2.18 -20.74 55.05
CA TYR A 649 3.26 -21.73 55.16
C TYR A 649 3.51 -22.41 53.82
N LYS A 650 4.73 -22.32 53.29
CA LYS A 650 5.15 -23.05 52.09
C LYS A 650 5.47 -24.50 52.43
N ILE A 651 4.59 -25.42 52.04
CA ILE A 651 4.84 -26.86 52.13
C ILE A 651 5.56 -27.34 50.86
N GLN A 652 6.67 -28.06 51.02
CA GLN A 652 7.37 -28.74 49.94
C GLN A 652 7.07 -30.24 50.01
N PHE A 653 7.15 -30.94 48.88
CA PHE A 653 6.98 -32.39 48.83
C PHE A 653 7.88 -33.02 47.76
N THR A 654 8.42 -34.21 48.05
CA THR A 654 9.36 -34.93 47.18
C THR A 654 9.05 -36.43 47.06
N VAL A 655 9.36 -36.96 45.87
CA VAL A 655 9.33 -38.38 45.48
C VAL A 655 10.52 -38.57 44.55
N ASP A 656 11.48 -39.39 44.95
CA ASP A 656 12.75 -39.60 44.26
C ASP A 656 13.43 -38.25 43.93
N SER A 657 13.91 -38.06 42.69
CA SER A 657 14.46 -36.79 42.20
C SER A 657 13.41 -35.72 41.83
N THR A 658 12.13 -35.93 42.13
CA THR A 658 11.03 -35.03 41.75
C THR A 658 10.54 -34.26 42.96
N SER A 659 10.54 -32.93 42.86
CA SER A 659 10.06 -32.02 43.91
C SER A 659 8.88 -31.16 43.44
N GLY A 660 8.12 -30.65 44.40
CA GLY A 660 7.10 -29.63 44.21
C GLY A 660 6.79 -28.90 45.51
N SER A 661 5.93 -27.88 45.46
CA SER A 661 5.49 -27.15 46.64
C SER A 661 4.10 -26.54 46.47
N SER A 662 3.46 -26.20 47.59
CA SER A 662 2.23 -25.40 47.65
C SER A 662 2.22 -24.52 48.91
N THR A 663 1.12 -23.82 49.14
CA THR A 663 0.92 -22.95 50.31
C THR A 663 -0.24 -23.46 51.17
N ILE A 664 -0.09 -23.33 52.49
CA ILE A 664 -1.13 -23.56 53.49
C ILE A 664 -1.41 -22.22 54.17
N HIS A 665 -2.66 -21.77 54.14
CA HIS A 665 -3.11 -20.50 54.67
C HIS A 665 -3.88 -20.74 55.98
N VAL A 666 -3.36 -20.23 57.11
CA VAL A 666 -3.96 -20.42 58.44
C VAL A 666 -4.59 -19.12 58.90
N LEU A 667 -5.92 -19.12 59.03
CA LEU A 667 -6.74 -17.91 59.07
C LEU A 667 -7.47 -17.74 60.41
N ASN A 668 -7.77 -16.48 60.75
CA ASN A 668 -8.72 -16.15 61.83
C ASN A 668 -10.13 -16.64 61.44
N THR A 669 -11.04 -16.78 62.41
CA THR A 669 -12.42 -17.20 62.15
C THR A 669 -13.47 -16.20 62.63
N LEU A 670 -14.64 -16.20 61.99
CA LEU A 670 -15.87 -15.54 62.45
C LEU A 670 -16.92 -16.58 62.82
N THR A 671 -17.85 -16.23 63.73
CA THR A 671 -18.97 -17.12 64.07
C THR A 671 -20.08 -17.00 63.03
N LEU A 672 -20.85 -18.08 62.84
CA LEU A 672 -22.00 -18.10 61.94
C LEU A 672 -23.01 -16.98 62.26
N ASN A 673 -23.26 -16.73 63.55
CA ASN A 673 -24.18 -15.67 64.01
C ASN A 673 -23.71 -14.26 63.62
N GLN A 674 -22.40 -13.99 63.62
CA GLN A 674 -21.88 -12.70 63.16
C GLN A 674 -22.16 -12.49 61.66
N ILE A 675 -22.04 -13.54 60.85
CA ILE A 675 -22.29 -13.51 59.40
C ILE A 675 -23.81 -13.40 59.11
N ILE A 676 -24.66 -14.03 59.93
CA ILE A 676 -26.12 -13.86 59.88
C ILE A 676 -26.51 -12.40 60.14
N SER A 677 -26.02 -11.79 61.22
CA SER A 677 -26.34 -10.38 61.54
C SER A 677 -25.85 -9.42 60.45
N ALA A 678 -24.66 -9.65 59.90
CA ALA A 678 -24.16 -8.90 58.75
C ALA A 678 -25.04 -9.07 57.49
N SER A 679 -25.59 -10.28 57.27
CA SER A 679 -26.48 -10.56 56.14
C SER A 679 -27.83 -9.86 56.27
N LYS A 680 -28.39 -9.79 57.49
CA LYS A 680 -29.59 -8.99 57.78
C LYS A 680 -29.36 -7.50 57.52
N TYR A 681 -28.22 -6.95 57.96
CA TYR A 681 -27.81 -5.57 57.68
C TYR A 681 -27.69 -5.28 56.17
N VAL A 682 -26.99 -6.15 55.42
CA VAL A 682 -26.81 -5.98 53.96
C VAL A 682 -28.15 -6.05 53.23
N LYS A 683 -29.07 -6.94 53.64
CA LYS A 683 -30.43 -6.97 53.09
C LYS A 683 -31.12 -5.61 53.25
N GLY A 684 -31.24 -5.11 54.48
CA GLY A 684 -31.95 -3.86 54.78
C GLY A 684 -31.33 -2.66 54.06
N TYR A 685 -30.02 -2.48 54.17
CA TYR A 685 -29.32 -1.37 53.51
C TYR A 685 -29.60 -1.31 52.00
N VAL A 686 -29.58 -2.47 51.33
CA VAL A 686 -29.85 -2.57 49.88
C VAL A 686 -31.32 -2.28 49.54
N GLU A 687 -32.25 -2.68 50.40
CA GLU A 687 -33.69 -2.42 50.23
C GLU A 687 -34.05 -0.94 50.46
N ASP A 688 -33.31 -0.24 51.34
CA ASP A 688 -33.47 1.20 51.59
C ASP A 688 -32.73 2.11 50.57
N ASN A 689 -31.55 1.68 50.10
CA ASN A 689 -30.62 2.54 49.33
C ASN A 689 -30.46 2.14 47.85
N GLU A 690 -31.08 1.04 47.40
CA GLU A 690 -31.01 0.49 46.03
C GLU A 690 -29.57 0.20 45.53
N LYS A 691 -28.59 0.15 46.45
CA LYS A 691 -27.15 -0.07 46.20
C LYS A 691 -26.47 -0.87 47.33
N LEU A 692 -25.33 -1.50 47.04
CA LEU A 692 -24.53 -2.21 48.06
C LEU A 692 -23.83 -1.23 49.03
N PRO A 693 -23.65 -1.59 50.32
CA PRO A 693 -22.82 -0.83 51.25
C PRO A 693 -21.34 -0.92 50.87
N SER A 694 -20.57 0.14 51.11
CA SER A 694 -19.14 0.21 50.73
C SER A 694 -18.22 -0.62 51.65
N LYS A 695 -18.60 -0.77 52.92
CA LYS A 695 -17.98 -1.65 53.93
C LYS A 695 -19.09 -2.27 54.78
N ILE A 696 -18.86 -3.47 55.29
CA ILE A 696 -19.81 -4.23 56.11
C ILE A 696 -19.15 -4.53 57.46
N LYS A 697 -19.83 -4.20 58.57
CA LYS A 697 -19.35 -4.54 59.92
C LYS A 697 -19.74 -5.98 60.24
N ILE A 698 -18.76 -6.81 60.64
CA ILE A 698 -18.97 -8.20 61.03
C ILE A 698 -18.21 -8.44 62.34
N GLY A 699 -18.94 -8.61 63.45
CA GLY A 699 -18.38 -8.51 64.79
C GLY A 699 -17.80 -7.10 65.06
N SER A 700 -16.55 -7.03 65.51
CA SER A 700 -15.84 -5.78 65.79
C SER A 700 -15.15 -5.14 64.56
N LEU A 701 -15.05 -5.84 63.43
CA LEU A 701 -14.24 -5.44 62.27
C LEU A 701 -15.06 -5.10 61.03
N TYR A 702 -14.47 -4.31 60.12
CA TYR A 702 -15.03 -3.98 58.82
C TYR A 702 -14.45 -4.84 57.69
N TYR A 703 -15.31 -5.19 56.74
CA TYR A 703 -15.07 -6.10 55.64
C TYR A 703 -15.52 -5.49 54.31
N SER A 704 -14.89 -5.90 53.21
CA SER A 704 -15.34 -5.54 51.86
C SER A 704 -16.60 -6.33 51.48
N THR A 705 -17.32 -5.90 50.45
CA THR A 705 -18.41 -6.69 49.86
C THR A 705 -17.92 -8.01 49.25
N ALA A 706 -16.65 -8.10 48.86
CA ALA A 706 -16.03 -9.33 48.37
C ALA A 706 -15.67 -10.31 49.51
N ASP A 707 -15.12 -9.79 50.62
CA ASP A 707 -14.89 -10.57 51.85
C ASP A 707 -16.21 -11.14 52.37
N PHE A 708 -17.25 -10.30 52.41
CA PHE A 708 -18.60 -10.71 52.82
C PHE A 708 -19.19 -11.75 51.85
N LEU A 709 -19.02 -11.59 50.53
CA LEU A 709 -19.47 -12.57 49.55
C LEU A 709 -18.80 -13.94 49.75
N TYR A 710 -17.53 -13.97 50.14
CA TYR A 710 -16.83 -15.21 50.51
C TYR A 710 -17.50 -15.84 51.74
N LEU A 711 -17.65 -15.07 52.82
CA LEU A 711 -18.19 -15.52 54.09
C LEU A 711 -19.64 -16.04 53.99
N VAL A 712 -20.52 -15.40 53.20
CA VAL A 712 -21.88 -15.93 52.98
C VAL A 712 -21.91 -17.13 52.05
N SER A 713 -20.98 -17.24 51.09
CA SER A 713 -20.88 -18.42 50.23
C SER A 713 -20.45 -19.65 51.04
N GLU A 714 -19.43 -19.50 51.90
CA GLU A 714 -19.01 -20.52 52.85
C GLU A 714 -20.13 -20.88 53.84
N ALA A 715 -20.84 -19.89 54.40
CA ALA A 715 -21.97 -20.13 55.29
C ALA A 715 -23.07 -20.96 54.62
N ILE A 716 -23.40 -20.68 53.35
CA ILE A 716 -24.38 -21.46 52.57
C ILE A 716 -23.92 -22.91 52.35
N ILE A 717 -22.62 -23.13 52.13
CA ILE A 717 -22.05 -24.47 51.96
C ILE A 717 -22.11 -25.24 53.27
N ASN A 718 -21.63 -24.64 54.37
CA ASN A 718 -21.63 -25.23 55.69
C ASN A 718 -23.06 -25.57 56.16
N LEU A 719 -23.99 -24.62 56.09
CA LEU A 719 -25.40 -24.81 56.45
C LEU A 719 -26.09 -25.93 55.65
N LYS A 720 -25.78 -26.10 54.36
CA LYS A 720 -26.29 -27.22 53.54
C LYS A 720 -25.57 -28.56 53.78
N SER A 721 -24.69 -28.63 54.79
CA SER A 721 -24.08 -29.85 55.32
C SER A 721 -24.28 -30.01 56.84
N ASP A 722 -25.22 -29.24 57.41
CA ASP A 722 -25.45 -29.04 58.85
C ASP A 722 -24.21 -28.64 59.69
N ASN A 723 -23.15 -28.17 59.02
CA ASN A 723 -21.94 -27.71 59.67
C ASN A 723 -22.13 -26.30 60.23
N LYS A 724 -21.88 -26.14 61.53
CA LYS A 724 -22.02 -24.87 62.27
C LYS A 724 -20.68 -24.34 62.82
N ASP A 725 -19.55 -24.92 62.39
CA ASP A 725 -18.19 -24.50 62.77
C ASP A 725 -17.90 -23.03 62.37
N ASN A 726 -17.01 -22.37 63.13
CA ASN A 726 -16.58 -21.00 62.85
C ASN A 726 -15.79 -20.91 61.53
N LEU A 727 -16.18 -19.96 60.67
CA LEU A 727 -15.71 -19.87 59.29
C LEU A 727 -14.39 -19.09 59.13
N PRO A 728 -13.44 -19.58 58.32
CA PRO A 728 -12.16 -18.92 58.11
C PRO A 728 -12.31 -17.62 57.31
N VAL A 729 -11.62 -16.58 57.75
CA VAL A 729 -11.64 -15.23 57.17
C VAL A 729 -10.58 -15.12 56.08
N LEU A 730 -10.94 -15.51 54.86
CA LEU A 730 -10.14 -15.19 53.67
C LEU A 730 -10.40 -13.73 53.27
N LYS A 731 -9.35 -12.91 53.25
CA LYS A 731 -9.41 -11.56 52.66
C LYS A 731 -9.25 -11.69 51.14
N VAL A 732 -10.20 -11.14 50.39
CA VAL A 732 -10.26 -11.30 48.93
C VAL A 732 -10.38 -9.95 48.24
N ALA A 733 -9.70 -9.79 47.11
CA ALA A 733 -9.82 -8.58 46.31
C ALA A 733 -11.21 -8.46 45.69
N SER A 734 -11.73 -7.23 45.65
CA SER A 734 -12.94 -6.90 44.90
C SER A 734 -12.74 -7.12 43.40
N PRO A 735 -13.80 -7.49 42.65
CA PRO A 735 -13.74 -7.58 41.19
C PRO A 735 -13.31 -6.26 40.55
N LYS A 736 -12.47 -6.33 39.51
CA LYS A 736 -11.99 -5.13 38.80
C LYS A 736 -13.06 -4.41 37.97
N LYS A 737 -14.12 -5.12 37.58
CA LYS A 737 -15.29 -4.56 36.88
C LYS A 737 -16.55 -5.28 37.38
N PRO A 738 -17.08 -4.94 38.59
CA PRO A 738 -18.24 -5.62 39.16
C PRO A 738 -19.43 -5.55 38.21
N GLY A 739 -19.98 -6.71 37.85
CA GLY A 739 -21.20 -6.78 37.05
C GLY A 739 -22.37 -6.12 37.77
N SER A 740 -23.22 -5.46 36.99
CA SER A 740 -24.50 -4.90 37.43
C SER A 740 -25.42 -5.97 38.03
N ALA A 741 -26.44 -5.52 38.76
CA ALA A 741 -27.55 -6.39 39.13
C ALA A 741 -28.74 -6.06 38.22
N SER A 742 -29.25 -7.07 37.53
CA SER A 742 -30.51 -7.06 36.80
C SER A 742 -31.49 -8.02 37.48
N ASP A 743 -32.79 -7.84 37.25
CA ASP A 743 -33.77 -8.87 37.61
C ASP A 743 -33.56 -10.08 36.69
N MET A 744 -33.40 -11.27 37.29
CA MET A 744 -33.15 -12.51 36.53
C MET A 744 -34.07 -13.67 36.98
N GLY A 745 -35.03 -13.42 37.87
CA GLY A 745 -35.93 -14.45 38.39
C GLY A 745 -35.35 -15.25 39.56
N ASN A 746 -35.88 -16.46 39.77
CA ASN A 746 -35.63 -17.27 40.97
C ASN A 746 -34.42 -18.20 40.81
N LEU A 747 -33.37 -17.97 41.61
CA LEU A 747 -32.20 -18.85 41.70
C LEU A 747 -32.47 -19.96 42.72
N TYR A 748 -32.81 -21.14 42.21
CA TYR A 748 -32.97 -22.36 43.01
C TYR A 748 -31.61 -22.94 43.44
N ASN A 749 -30.65 -23.06 42.51
CA ASN A 749 -29.35 -23.69 42.75
C ASN A 749 -28.27 -22.74 43.32
N TYR A 750 -28.63 -21.95 44.34
CA TYR A 750 -27.70 -21.00 44.96
C TYR A 750 -26.48 -21.70 45.63
N LEU A 751 -26.59 -23.00 45.95
CA LEU A 751 -25.48 -23.81 46.48
C LEU A 751 -24.37 -24.06 45.45
N ALA A 752 -24.69 -24.30 44.17
CA ALA A 752 -23.68 -24.43 43.12
C ALA A 752 -22.97 -23.09 42.87
N VAL A 753 -23.72 -21.98 42.90
CA VAL A 753 -23.17 -20.62 42.81
C VAL A 753 -22.20 -20.34 43.96
N ALA A 754 -22.57 -20.63 45.21
CA ALA A 754 -21.70 -20.48 46.38
C ALA A 754 -20.39 -21.29 46.24
N LYS A 755 -20.49 -22.58 45.86
CA LYS A 755 -19.31 -23.44 45.62
C LYS A 755 -18.40 -22.92 44.50
N SER A 756 -18.98 -22.29 43.47
CA SER A 756 -18.24 -21.66 42.37
C SER A 756 -17.50 -20.38 42.83
N LEU A 757 -18.14 -19.56 43.67
CA LEU A 757 -17.55 -18.34 44.24
C LEU A 757 -16.37 -18.68 45.15
N VAL A 758 -16.53 -19.59 46.11
CA VAL A 758 -15.44 -20.02 47.03
C VAL A 758 -14.24 -20.54 46.24
N LYS A 759 -14.47 -21.51 45.33
CA LYS A 759 -13.43 -22.06 44.45
C LYS A 759 -12.71 -20.98 43.63
N THR A 760 -13.41 -19.92 43.22
CA THR A 760 -12.83 -18.80 42.46
C THR A 760 -12.01 -17.88 43.36
N ALA A 761 -12.50 -17.58 44.55
CA ALA A 761 -11.81 -16.79 45.57
C ALA A 761 -10.51 -17.45 46.03
N GLU A 762 -10.56 -18.74 46.39
CA GLU A 762 -9.38 -19.54 46.73
C GLU A 762 -8.36 -19.53 45.59
N SER A 763 -8.78 -19.91 44.37
CA SER A 763 -7.83 -20.13 43.26
C SER A 763 -7.29 -18.87 42.59
N LYS A 764 -7.80 -17.67 42.93
CA LYS A 764 -7.39 -16.40 42.30
C LYS A 764 -7.16 -15.22 43.26
N GLY A 765 -7.54 -15.33 44.54
CA GLY A 765 -7.48 -14.23 45.51
C GLY A 765 -8.43 -13.05 45.23
N ILE A 766 -9.34 -13.18 44.26
CA ILE A 766 -10.22 -12.11 43.78
C ILE A 766 -11.61 -12.65 43.46
N MET A 767 -12.66 -11.93 43.85
CA MET A 767 -14.04 -12.26 43.48
C MET A 767 -14.29 -11.96 41.99
N PRO A 768 -15.10 -12.77 41.29
CA PRO A 768 -15.34 -12.58 39.87
C PRO A 768 -16.32 -11.44 39.59
N ASN A 769 -16.21 -10.85 38.40
CA ASN A 769 -17.11 -9.80 37.92
C ASN A 769 -18.58 -10.29 37.82
N TYR A 770 -18.75 -11.57 37.49
CA TYR A 770 -20.03 -12.28 37.36
C TYR A 770 -19.82 -13.77 37.68
N VAL A 771 -20.89 -14.49 38.02
CA VAL A 771 -20.87 -15.93 38.27
C VAL A 771 -21.93 -16.64 37.43
N SER A 772 -21.56 -17.75 36.82
CA SER A 772 -22.47 -18.56 36.01
C SER A 772 -23.44 -19.35 36.90
N SER A 773 -24.69 -19.44 36.47
CA SER A 773 -25.81 -20.09 37.14
C SER A 773 -26.84 -20.57 36.11
N ASP A 774 -27.87 -21.27 36.57
CA ASP A 774 -28.99 -21.72 35.73
C ASP A 774 -29.83 -20.56 35.16
N LEU A 775 -29.67 -19.34 35.70
CA LEU A 775 -30.23 -18.08 35.17
C LEU A 775 -29.28 -17.35 34.21
N GLY A 776 -28.15 -17.96 33.84
CA GLY A 776 -27.05 -17.29 33.13
C GLY A 776 -26.04 -16.63 34.08
N ASN A 777 -25.37 -15.58 33.60
CA ASN A 777 -24.28 -14.91 34.33
C ASN A 777 -24.81 -13.81 35.26
N ILE A 778 -24.92 -14.12 36.56
CA ILE A 778 -25.32 -13.15 37.59
C ILE A 778 -24.14 -12.21 37.88
N GLY A 779 -24.32 -10.90 37.72
CA GLY A 779 -23.30 -9.91 38.04
C GLY A 779 -23.04 -9.76 39.55
N PHE A 780 -21.82 -9.31 39.90
CA PHE A 780 -21.36 -9.20 41.28
C PHE A 780 -22.34 -8.45 42.20
N LYS A 781 -22.90 -7.30 41.78
CA LYS A 781 -23.87 -6.55 42.60
C LYS A 781 -25.08 -7.42 42.97
N GLY A 782 -25.58 -8.22 42.03
CA GLY A 782 -26.79 -9.03 42.18
C GLY A 782 -26.58 -10.25 43.07
N VAL A 783 -25.47 -10.97 42.91
CA VAL A 783 -25.20 -12.18 43.71
C VAL A 783 -24.93 -11.85 45.19
N VAL A 784 -24.30 -10.71 45.50
CA VAL A 784 -24.12 -10.26 46.89
C VAL A 784 -25.47 -10.11 47.60
N TYR A 785 -26.43 -9.38 47.00
CA TYR A 785 -27.75 -9.20 47.60
C TYR A 785 -28.61 -10.48 47.60
N ALA A 786 -28.49 -11.32 46.56
CA ALA A 786 -29.21 -12.59 46.49
C ALA A 786 -28.78 -13.58 47.59
N LEU A 787 -27.46 -13.74 47.82
CA LEU A 787 -26.93 -14.64 48.85
C LEU A 787 -27.03 -14.04 50.27
N ALA A 788 -26.92 -12.72 50.44
CA ALA A 788 -27.24 -12.05 51.70
C ALA A 788 -28.67 -12.37 52.15
N ARG A 789 -29.64 -12.35 51.23
CA ARG A 789 -31.03 -12.73 51.53
C ARG A 789 -31.20 -14.20 51.90
N VAL A 790 -30.42 -15.13 51.35
CA VAL A 790 -30.45 -16.56 51.75
C VAL A 790 -30.02 -16.72 53.21
N VAL A 791 -28.90 -16.12 53.61
CA VAL A 791 -28.38 -16.22 54.98
C VAL A 791 -29.23 -15.42 55.98
N ALA A 792 -29.77 -14.27 55.56
CA ALA A 792 -30.70 -13.48 56.38
C ALA A 792 -32.04 -14.21 56.63
N PHE A 793 -32.56 -14.94 55.64
CA PHE A 793 -33.75 -15.79 55.77
C PHE A 793 -33.50 -16.94 56.75
N TYR A 794 -32.41 -17.69 56.58
CA TYR A 794 -32.03 -18.75 57.53
C TYR A 794 -31.93 -18.21 58.97
N GLY A 795 -31.36 -17.01 59.13
CA GLY A 795 -31.26 -16.33 60.42
C GLY A 795 -32.57 -15.82 61.02
N ASN A 796 -33.70 -15.92 60.31
CA ASN A 796 -35.04 -15.67 60.84
C ASN A 796 -35.81 -16.97 61.03
N GLU A 797 -35.91 -17.78 59.97
CA GLU A 797 -36.82 -18.93 59.90
C GLU A 797 -36.19 -20.24 60.42
N GLY A 798 -34.89 -20.25 60.75
CA GLY A 798 -34.12 -21.44 61.14
C GLY A 798 -33.86 -22.46 60.01
N VAL A 799 -34.49 -22.27 58.84
CA VAL A 799 -34.40 -23.17 57.67
C VAL A 799 -33.88 -22.44 56.43
N MET A 800 -33.21 -23.18 55.54
CA MET A 800 -32.68 -22.63 54.30
C MET A 800 -33.79 -22.51 53.24
N PRO A 801 -33.93 -21.37 52.52
CA PRO A 801 -35.03 -21.15 51.58
C PRO A 801 -34.92 -22.06 50.35
N ALA A 802 -36.05 -22.33 49.69
CA ALA A 802 -36.09 -23.14 48.46
C ALA A 802 -35.41 -22.44 47.27
N TYR A 803 -35.47 -21.11 47.21
CA TYR A 803 -34.82 -20.28 46.18
C TYR A 803 -34.54 -18.87 46.71
N THR A 804 -33.80 -18.06 45.95
CA THR A 804 -33.69 -16.61 46.16
C THR A 804 -33.86 -15.87 44.84
N ALA A 805 -34.68 -14.82 44.79
CA ALA A 805 -34.81 -14.01 43.58
C ALA A 805 -33.53 -13.18 43.34
N VAL A 806 -32.98 -13.20 42.14
CA VAL A 806 -31.95 -12.25 41.69
C VAL A 806 -32.66 -10.98 41.23
N LYS A 807 -32.41 -9.88 41.95
CA LYS A 807 -33.07 -8.59 41.76
C LYS A 807 -32.13 -7.54 41.14
N SER A 808 -32.69 -6.58 40.41
CA SER A 808 -31.94 -5.41 39.93
C SER A 808 -31.48 -4.48 41.06
N LEU A 809 -30.41 -3.73 40.79
CA LEU A 809 -29.87 -2.66 41.63
C LEU A 809 -29.40 -1.52 40.72
N SER A 810 -30.38 -0.73 40.26
CA SER A 810 -30.19 0.51 39.52
C SER A 810 -30.07 1.68 40.48
N GLU A 811 -28.96 2.42 40.42
CA GLU A 811 -28.87 3.74 41.05
C GLU A 811 -29.85 4.68 40.32
N SER A 812 -30.88 5.16 41.03
CA SER A 812 -32.05 5.84 40.47
C SER A 812 -31.72 7.16 39.75
N THR A 813 -31.47 7.09 38.44
CA THR A 813 -31.47 8.27 37.55
C THR A 813 -32.87 8.90 37.53
N THR A 814 -32.98 10.17 37.93
CA THR A 814 -34.24 10.92 37.92
C THR A 814 -34.79 11.04 36.51
N SER A 815 -35.98 10.48 36.25
CA SER A 815 -36.68 10.66 34.97
C SER A 815 -36.98 12.13 34.69
N LYS A 816 -36.88 12.54 33.42
CA LYS A 816 -37.33 13.87 32.93
C LYS A 816 -38.84 14.09 33.11
N LEU A 817 -39.61 13.02 33.36
CA LEU A 817 -41.03 13.09 33.71
C LEU A 817 -41.25 13.44 35.20
N ASN A 818 -40.20 13.66 35.98
CA ASN A 818 -40.29 14.18 37.34
C ASN A 818 -40.04 15.69 37.33
N SER A 819 -40.89 16.48 37.99
CA SER A 819 -40.81 17.94 37.99
C SER A 819 -40.95 18.52 39.41
N LYS A 820 -40.12 19.50 39.77
CA LYS A 820 -40.26 20.22 41.04
C LYS A 820 -41.64 20.89 41.16
N ASN A 821 -42.21 20.89 42.35
CA ASN A 821 -43.50 21.51 42.63
C ASN A 821 -43.40 23.04 42.67
N THR A 822 -44.24 23.69 41.87
CA THR A 822 -44.47 25.15 41.86
C THR A 822 -45.85 25.54 42.37
N ILE A 823 -46.73 24.56 42.64
CA ILE A 823 -48.12 24.75 43.06
C ILE A 823 -48.17 24.96 44.58
N LYS A 824 -48.75 26.10 45.00
CA LYS A 824 -48.93 26.44 46.43
C LYS A 824 -50.19 25.84 47.04
N ASP A 825 -51.33 25.91 46.35
CA ASP A 825 -52.56 25.24 46.83
C ASP A 825 -52.64 23.81 46.31
N LEU A 826 -52.49 22.85 47.22
CA LEU A 826 -52.54 21.42 46.94
C LEU A 826 -53.91 20.80 47.23
N LYS A 827 -54.90 21.56 47.75
CA LYS A 827 -56.25 21.04 48.02
C LYS A 827 -56.94 20.45 46.77
N PRO A 828 -56.89 21.08 45.57
CA PRO A 828 -57.44 20.50 44.35
C PRO A 828 -56.76 19.18 43.90
N TYR A 829 -55.54 18.94 44.39
CA TYR A 829 -54.74 17.75 44.09
C TYR A 829 -54.92 16.62 45.12
N LEU A 830 -55.74 16.85 46.15
CA LEU A 830 -56.21 15.86 47.13
C LEU A 830 -57.71 15.55 47.00
N ALA A 831 -58.49 16.47 46.41
CA ALA A 831 -59.93 16.34 46.24
C ALA A 831 -60.38 15.17 45.34
N ALA A 832 -61.61 14.70 45.54
CA ALA A 832 -62.28 13.78 44.63
C ALA A 832 -62.79 14.50 43.36
N THR A 833 -62.93 13.77 42.27
CA THR A 833 -63.57 14.23 41.02
C THR A 833 -64.42 13.09 40.43
N ALA A 834 -65.26 13.35 39.42
CA ALA A 834 -66.24 12.39 38.90
C ALA A 834 -65.68 10.98 38.64
N ASN A 835 -64.53 10.90 37.94
CA ASN A 835 -63.83 9.65 37.62
C ASN A 835 -62.68 9.32 38.60
N CYS A 836 -62.48 10.17 39.63
CA CYS A 836 -61.43 10.08 40.63
C CYS A 836 -62.05 9.99 42.03
N GLN A 837 -62.74 8.89 42.34
CA GLN A 837 -63.62 8.79 43.50
C GLN A 837 -62.86 8.47 44.82
N VAL A 838 -61.96 9.37 45.22
CA VAL A 838 -61.05 9.28 46.39
C VAL A 838 -61.75 8.78 47.67
N ASN A 839 -62.97 9.24 47.92
CA ASN A 839 -63.70 8.99 49.16
C ASN A 839 -64.34 7.59 49.24
N ASN A 840 -64.23 6.75 48.20
CA ASN A 840 -64.86 5.42 48.15
C ASN A 840 -64.20 4.43 49.13
N ASP A 841 -65.00 3.66 49.87
CA ASP A 841 -64.51 2.77 50.93
C ASP A 841 -63.62 1.63 50.44
N LYS A 842 -63.84 1.10 49.22
CA LYS A 842 -62.94 0.10 48.63
C LYS A 842 -61.54 0.66 48.43
N ILE A 843 -61.43 1.89 47.92
CA ILE A 843 -60.15 2.60 47.72
C ILE A 843 -59.49 2.89 49.07
N LYS A 844 -60.19 3.50 50.02
CA LYS A 844 -59.65 3.84 51.35
C LYS A 844 -59.14 2.59 52.11
N ASN A 845 -59.93 1.52 52.17
CA ASN A 845 -59.58 0.29 52.89
C ASN A 845 -58.37 -0.43 52.27
N LEU A 846 -58.29 -0.47 50.94
CA LEU A 846 -57.14 -1.02 50.22
C LEU A 846 -55.87 -0.19 50.45
N VAL A 847 -55.97 1.14 50.36
CA VAL A 847 -54.84 2.06 50.59
C VAL A 847 -54.31 1.94 52.02
N ALA A 848 -55.20 1.87 53.02
CA ALA A 848 -54.82 1.63 54.42
C ALA A 848 -54.07 0.29 54.59
N LYS A 849 -54.48 -0.77 53.87
CA LYS A 849 -53.79 -2.07 53.87
C LYS A 849 -52.40 -1.99 53.21
N LEU A 850 -52.29 -1.33 52.05
CA LEU A 850 -51.04 -1.21 51.29
C LEU A 850 -50.00 -0.29 51.96
N THR A 851 -50.44 0.69 52.73
CA THR A 851 -49.56 1.68 53.38
C THR A 851 -49.25 1.38 54.85
N LYS A 852 -49.79 0.29 55.42
CA LYS A 852 -49.60 -0.09 56.83
C LYS A 852 -48.12 -0.25 57.17
N GLY A 853 -47.63 0.57 58.11
CA GLY A 853 -46.23 0.60 58.55
C GLY A 853 -45.27 1.38 57.65
N LEU A 854 -45.73 1.94 56.52
CA LEU A 854 -44.90 2.76 55.65
C LEU A 854 -44.94 4.23 56.09
N THR A 855 -43.83 4.73 56.62
CA THR A 855 -43.74 6.10 57.16
C THR A 855 -43.52 7.15 56.09
N SER A 856 -42.67 6.89 55.08
CA SER A 856 -42.32 7.87 54.05
C SER A 856 -43.31 7.92 52.88
N GLU A 857 -43.52 9.13 52.34
CA GLU A 857 -44.35 9.38 51.15
C GLU A 857 -43.91 8.52 49.95
N LYS A 858 -42.58 8.44 49.70
CA LYS A 858 -42.01 7.62 48.62
C LYS A 858 -42.38 6.14 48.78
N ALA A 859 -42.38 5.61 50.00
CA ALA A 859 -42.76 4.22 50.24
C ALA A 859 -44.26 3.99 49.99
N LYS A 860 -45.12 4.88 50.51
CA LYS A 860 -46.58 4.84 50.27
C LYS A 860 -46.92 4.91 48.78
N ALA A 861 -46.34 5.87 48.07
CA ALA A 861 -46.55 6.07 46.63
C ALA A 861 -46.05 4.86 45.81
N LYS A 862 -44.85 4.35 46.11
CA LYS A 862 -44.27 3.16 45.44
C LYS A 862 -45.10 1.89 45.70
N ALA A 863 -45.69 1.73 46.88
CA ALA A 863 -46.59 0.61 47.19
C ALA A 863 -47.91 0.68 46.39
N ILE A 864 -48.52 1.87 46.32
CA ILE A 864 -49.76 2.11 45.55
C ILE A 864 -49.52 1.93 44.04
N PHE A 865 -48.44 2.52 43.51
CA PHE A 865 -48.03 2.36 42.12
C PHE A 865 -47.80 0.89 41.76
N ASN A 866 -47.02 0.15 42.56
CA ASN A 866 -46.77 -1.26 42.31
C ASN A 866 -48.07 -2.06 42.31
N TYR A 867 -48.96 -1.82 43.27
CA TYR A 867 -50.25 -2.52 43.31
C TYR A 867 -51.05 -2.34 42.02
N VAL A 868 -51.24 -1.10 41.54
CA VAL A 868 -52.01 -0.87 40.30
C VAL A 868 -51.32 -1.52 39.10
N ARG A 869 -50.00 -1.31 38.96
CA ARG A 869 -49.19 -1.89 37.86
C ARG A 869 -49.18 -3.42 37.82
N ASP A 870 -49.26 -4.05 38.99
CA ASP A 870 -49.14 -5.51 39.14
C ASP A 870 -50.50 -6.22 39.25
N THR A 871 -51.63 -5.48 39.27
CA THR A 871 -52.98 -6.06 39.39
C THR A 871 -54.01 -5.58 38.35
N VAL A 872 -53.76 -4.48 37.63
CA VAL A 872 -54.63 -4.01 36.55
C VAL A 872 -54.01 -4.37 35.19
N SER A 873 -54.81 -5.00 34.33
CA SER A 873 -54.42 -5.38 32.97
C SER A 873 -54.77 -4.30 31.96
N TYR A 874 -53.86 -4.01 31.02
CA TYR A 874 -54.10 -2.98 29.99
C TYR A 874 -55.09 -3.46 28.92
N SER A 875 -56.07 -2.63 28.59
CA SER A 875 -57.02 -2.82 27.49
C SER A 875 -57.13 -1.54 26.66
N PHE A 876 -57.19 -1.65 25.34
CA PHE A 876 -57.12 -0.49 24.43
C PHE A 876 -58.51 -0.01 24.03
N TYR A 877 -58.83 1.23 24.40
CA TYR A 877 -60.01 2.00 23.96
C TYR A 877 -59.76 3.49 24.22
N TYR A 878 -60.57 4.35 23.61
CA TYR A 878 -60.54 5.80 23.81
C TYR A 878 -61.25 6.21 25.11
N ASP A 879 -60.74 7.26 25.73
CA ASP A 879 -61.30 7.96 26.90
C ASP A 879 -61.54 7.06 28.13
N THR A 880 -62.22 7.58 29.15
CA THR A 880 -62.48 6.86 30.40
C THR A 880 -63.68 5.92 30.26
N ARG A 881 -63.57 4.66 30.71
CA ARG A 881 -64.69 3.71 30.72
C ARG A 881 -65.17 3.39 32.15
N TYR A 882 -64.27 3.42 33.12
CA TYR A 882 -64.53 2.85 34.45
C TYR A 882 -64.28 3.84 35.60
N GLY A 883 -63.42 4.85 35.40
CA GLY A 883 -62.88 5.66 36.48
C GLY A 883 -62.13 4.82 37.51
N ALA A 884 -61.72 5.44 38.63
CA ALA A 884 -60.92 4.76 39.65
C ALA A 884 -61.65 3.54 40.25
N VAL A 885 -62.89 3.71 40.71
CA VAL A 885 -63.64 2.64 41.38
C VAL A 885 -64.02 1.51 40.42
N GLY A 886 -64.41 1.82 39.17
CA GLY A 886 -64.69 0.79 38.17
C GLY A 886 -63.43 0.00 37.82
N THR A 887 -62.29 0.67 37.59
CA THR A 887 -61.01 0.02 37.28
C THR A 887 -60.58 -0.94 38.39
N LEU A 888 -60.74 -0.53 39.65
CA LEU A 888 -60.46 -1.37 40.82
C LEU A 888 -61.36 -2.61 40.90
N ASN A 889 -62.62 -2.52 40.47
CA ASN A 889 -63.54 -3.67 40.44
C ASN A 889 -63.30 -4.57 39.22
N ALA A 890 -62.89 -4.00 38.08
CA ALA A 890 -62.74 -4.71 36.81
C ALA A 890 -61.37 -5.41 36.66
N GLY A 891 -60.33 -4.93 37.34
CA GLY A 891 -58.95 -5.44 37.16
C GLY A 891 -58.38 -5.16 35.75
N THR A 892 -59.00 -4.26 34.99
CA THR A 892 -58.57 -3.88 33.64
C THR A 892 -58.94 -2.44 33.32
N GLY A 893 -58.17 -1.80 32.44
CA GLY A 893 -58.51 -0.50 31.87
C GLY A 893 -57.47 0.01 30.85
N ASN A 894 -57.75 1.13 30.19
CA ASN A 894 -56.77 1.84 29.35
C ASN A 894 -55.85 2.74 30.21
N CYS A 895 -55.07 3.62 29.56
CA CYS A 895 -54.18 4.56 30.25
C CYS A 895 -54.91 5.58 31.13
N VAL A 896 -56.08 6.07 30.69
CA VAL A 896 -56.93 7.00 31.44
C VAL A 896 -57.44 6.35 32.73
N ASP A 897 -57.97 5.14 32.63
CA ASP A 897 -58.50 4.35 33.74
C ASP A 897 -57.40 3.93 34.75
N HIS A 898 -56.21 3.53 34.27
CA HIS A 898 -55.03 3.33 35.14
C HIS A 898 -54.64 4.61 35.89
N ALA A 899 -54.59 5.75 35.20
CA ALA A 899 -54.24 7.03 35.81
C ALA A 899 -55.29 7.44 36.87
N HIS A 900 -56.58 7.23 36.60
CA HIS A 900 -57.65 7.47 37.57
C HIS A 900 -57.44 6.67 38.86
N LEU A 901 -57.16 5.38 38.77
CA LEU A 901 -56.95 4.55 39.96
C LEU A 901 -55.68 4.96 40.74
N VAL A 902 -54.55 5.19 40.07
CA VAL A 902 -53.32 5.65 40.73
C VAL A 902 -53.52 7.00 41.42
N VAL A 903 -54.16 7.97 40.77
CA VAL A 903 -54.43 9.29 41.36
C VAL A 903 -55.38 9.16 42.54
N ALA A 904 -56.50 8.44 42.40
CA ALA A 904 -57.48 8.30 43.48
C ALA A 904 -56.92 7.58 44.71
N MET A 905 -56.15 6.49 44.53
CA MET A 905 -55.48 5.80 45.62
C MET A 905 -54.40 6.65 46.29
N SER A 906 -53.65 7.44 45.52
CA SER A 906 -52.62 8.34 46.07
C SER A 906 -53.25 9.46 46.90
N ARG A 907 -54.32 10.09 46.40
CA ARG A 907 -55.10 11.09 47.14
C ARG A 907 -55.69 10.52 48.43
N ALA A 908 -56.21 9.29 48.39
CA ALA A 908 -56.73 8.59 49.56
C ALA A 908 -55.62 8.23 50.60
N ALA A 909 -54.35 8.21 50.19
CA ALA A 909 -53.19 8.06 51.07
C ALA A 909 -52.69 9.40 51.67
N GLY A 910 -53.37 10.51 51.38
CA GLY A 910 -52.95 11.87 51.73
C GLY A 910 -51.86 12.44 50.81
N LEU A 911 -51.57 11.81 49.66
CA LEU A 911 -50.52 12.24 48.74
C LEU A 911 -51.14 13.05 47.58
N PRO A 912 -50.76 14.33 47.38
CA PRO A 912 -51.24 15.12 46.25
C PRO A 912 -50.87 14.45 44.92
N ALA A 913 -51.87 14.23 44.06
CA ALA A 913 -51.67 13.52 42.79
C ALA A 913 -52.42 14.21 41.65
N ARG A 914 -51.82 14.19 40.45
CA ARG A 914 -52.33 14.86 39.24
C ARG A 914 -52.25 13.96 38.02
N TYR A 915 -53.08 14.28 37.03
CA TYR A 915 -53.00 13.69 35.70
C TYR A 915 -52.00 14.47 34.84
N VAL A 916 -51.34 13.76 33.94
CA VAL A 916 -50.55 14.32 32.85
C VAL A 916 -51.08 13.72 31.55
N HIS A 917 -51.32 14.55 30.55
CA HIS A 917 -51.73 14.12 29.21
C HIS A 917 -50.67 14.55 28.20
N GLY A 918 -50.31 13.68 27.26
CA GLY A 918 -49.36 13.99 26.20
C GLY A 918 -49.39 12.98 25.06
N THR A 919 -48.88 13.38 23.90
CA THR A 919 -48.59 12.47 22.78
C THR A 919 -47.26 11.75 23.06
N CYS A 920 -47.29 10.42 23.17
CA CYS A 920 -46.14 9.60 23.60
C CYS A 920 -45.77 8.55 22.55
N THR A 921 -44.47 8.36 22.32
CA THR A 921 -43.91 7.40 21.34
C THR A 921 -43.69 6.04 21.99
N PHE A 922 -44.56 5.07 21.72
CA PHE A 922 -44.38 3.68 22.14
C PHE A 922 -43.58 2.89 21.08
N SER A 923 -43.18 1.66 21.42
CA SER A 923 -42.52 0.75 20.46
C SER A 923 -43.45 0.22 19.35
N SER A 924 -44.76 0.47 19.45
CA SER A 924 -45.78 0.07 18.46
C SER A 924 -46.16 1.22 17.53
N ALA A 925 -46.52 2.38 18.09
CA ALA A 925 -46.78 3.63 17.39
C ALA A 925 -46.76 4.82 18.37
N THR A 926 -47.03 6.02 17.87
CA THR A 926 -47.27 7.21 18.68
C THR A 926 -48.76 7.36 18.99
N TYR A 927 -49.12 7.53 20.26
CA TYR A 927 -50.50 7.65 20.73
C TYR A 927 -50.69 8.83 21.69
N GLY A 928 -51.91 9.32 21.83
CA GLY A 928 -52.32 10.09 23.01
C GLY A 928 -52.27 9.19 24.24
N HIS A 929 -51.69 9.68 25.34
CA HIS A 929 -51.44 8.90 26.55
C HIS A 929 -51.64 9.74 27.80
N VAL A 930 -52.26 9.14 28.82
CA VAL A 930 -52.51 9.76 30.12
C VAL A 930 -51.82 8.94 31.21
N TRP A 931 -51.13 9.61 32.12
CA TRP A 931 -50.48 8.96 33.26
C TRP A 931 -50.60 9.81 34.53
N ALA A 932 -50.33 9.18 35.68
CA ALA A 932 -50.35 9.85 36.97
C ALA A 932 -48.97 10.43 37.33
N GLN A 933 -48.98 11.54 38.07
CA GLN A 933 -47.85 12.02 38.87
C GLN A 933 -48.30 12.17 40.33
N VAL A 934 -47.44 11.77 41.27
CA VAL A 934 -47.66 11.85 42.71
C VAL A 934 -46.58 12.72 43.32
N LEU A 935 -46.96 13.71 44.13
CA LEU A 935 -46.03 14.57 44.85
C LEU A 935 -45.36 13.78 45.99
N VAL A 936 -44.03 13.80 46.00
CA VAL A 936 -43.19 13.18 47.04
C VAL A 936 -42.10 14.18 47.38
N GLY A 937 -42.07 14.66 48.62
CA GLY A 937 -41.29 15.83 49.02
C GLY A 937 -41.67 17.05 48.17
N ASP A 938 -40.67 17.69 47.56
CA ASP A 938 -40.88 18.83 46.66
C ASP A 938 -41.10 18.45 45.19
N THR A 939 -41.19 17.16 44.86
CA THR A 939 -41.09 16.66 43.47
C THR A 939 -42.31 15.84 43.04
N TRP A 940 -43.00 16.31 42.00
CA TRP A 940 -43.99 15.52 41.27
C TRP A 940 -43.29 14.37 40.57
N THR A 941 -43.56 13.15 41.03
CA THR A 941 -42.88 11.92 40.62
C THR A 941 -43.79 11.09 39.72
N VAL A 942 -43.27 10.62 38.58
CA VAL A 942 -44.04 9.88 37.57
C VAL A 942 -44.50 8.51 38.08
N ALA A 943 -45.77 8.18 37.81
CA ALA A 943 -46.47 7.00 38.29
C ALA A 943 -47.31 6.34 37.18
N ASP A 944 -46.72 6.17 35.99
CA ASP A 944 -47.36 5.46 34.87
C ASP A 944 -47.40 3.94 35.10
N ALA A 945 -48.53 3.47 35.64
CA ALA A 945 -48.77 2.07 35.97
C ALA A 945 -49.15 1.18 34.77
N THR A 946 -49.23 1.70 33.53
CA THR A 946 -49.76 0.95 32.36
C THR A 946 -48.88 -0.22 31.86
N SER A 947 -47.76 -0.51 32.52
CA SER A 947 -46.82 -1.54 32.11
C SER A 947 -45.96 -2.03 33.26
N THR A 948 -45.87 -3.35 33.45
CA THR A 948 -44.97 -4.02 34.40
C THR A 948 -43.49 -3.66 34.24
N ARG A 949 -43.08 -3.15 33.06
CA ARG A 949 -41.72 -2.64 32.80
C ARG A 949 -41.41 -1.33 33.56
N ASN A 950 -42.42 -0.54 33.93
CA ASN A 950 -42.25 0.76 34.59
C ASN A 950 -42.01 0.61 36.09
N SER A 951 -41.37 1.60 36.72
CA SER A 951 -41.19 1.67 38.16
C SER A 951 -41.57 3.06 38.70
N PHE A 952 -41.89 3.17 39.99
CA PHE A 952 -42.27 4.47 40.56
C PHE A 952 -41.12 5.48 40.42
N GLY A 953 -41.36 6.57 39.69
CA GLY A 953 -40.37 7.59 39.34
C GLY A 953 -39.60 7.35 38.04
N ASN A 954 -39.85 6.26 37.29
CA ASN A 954 -39.19 5.97 36.01
C ASN A 954 -40.07 5.18 35.00
N VAL A 955 -40.05 5.62 33.74
CA VAL A 955 -40.90 5.10 32.66
C VAL A 955 -40.03 4.58 31.52
N VAL A 956 -40.36 3.39 31.01
CA VAL A 956 -39.58 2.69 29.96
C VAL A 956 -40.45 1.96 28.93
N ASN A 957 -41.79 2.01 29.03
CA ASN A 957 -42.69 1.40 28.04
C ASN A 957 -42.93 2.25 26.79
N TRP A 958 -42.72 3.57 26.90
CA TRP A 958 -42.61 4.55 25.81
C TRP A 958 -41.36 5.42 26.04
N ASN A 959 -40.99 6.24 25.06
CA ASN A 959 -39.79 7.06 25.11
C ASN A 959 -40.02 8.40 25.87
N PRO A 960 -39.47 8.59 27.09
CA PRO A 960 -39.67 9.80 27.87
C PRO A 960 -38.91 11.03 27.32
N ASP A 961 -38.02 10.84 26.33
CA ASP A 961 -37.24 11.93 25.73
C ASP A 961 -37.95 12.61 24.53
N THR A 962 -39.03 12.03 24.00
CA THR A 962 -39.65 12.49 22.73
C THR A 962 -41.17 12.71 22.80
N TYR A 963 -41.74 12.85 24.00
CA TYR A 963 -43.17 13.11 24.16
C TYR A 963 -43.52 14.60 23.99
N SER A 964 -44.76 14.88 23.59
CA SER A 964 -45.32 16.24 23.58
C SER A 964 -46.36 16.36 24.69
N LEU A 965 -46.16 17.31 25.62
CA LEU A 965 -47.09 17.56 26.73
C LEU A 965 -48.33 18.34 26.23
N HIS A 966 -49.53 17.84 26.51
CA HIS A 966 -50.79 18.57 26.31
C HIS A 966 -51.22 19.34 27.57
N GLY A 967 -50.99 18.77 28.77
CA GLY A 967 -51.27 19.49 30.01
C GLY A 967 -51.15 18.68 31.30
N TYR A 968 -51.32 19.39 32.42
CA TYR A 968 -51.44 18.84 33.77
C TYR A 968 -52.83 19.15 34.32
N TYR A 969 -53.49 18.16 34.95
CA TYR A 969 -54.90 18.30 35.34
C TYR A 969 -55.19 17.77 36.75
N THR A 970 -56.14 18.42 37.44
CA THR A 970 -56.74 17.97 38.71
C THR A 970 -57.88 16.97 38.46
N SER A 971 -58.66 17.19 37.39
CA SER A 971 -59.57 16.25 36.74
C SER A 971 -59.37 16.35 35.23
N LEU A 972 -59.45 15.22 34.51
CA LEU A 972 -59.42 15.24 33.04
C LEU A 972 -60.67 15.94 32.48
N PRO A 973 -60.57 16.62 31.31
CA PRO A 973 -61.69 17.27 30.62
C PRO A 973 -62.41 16.35 29.61
N PHE A 974 -62.04 15.06 29.58
CA PHE A 974 -62.58 13.95 28.79
C PHE A 974 -62.54 12.68 29.64
#